data_AF-T1HBH0-F1
#
_entry.id   AF-T1HBH0-F1
#
_cell.length_a   1.000
_cell.length_b   1.000
_cell.length_c   1.000
_cell.angle_alpha   90.00
_cell.angle_beta   90.00
_cell.angle_gamma   90.00
#
_symmetry.space_group_name_H-M   'P 1'
#
loop_
_entity.id
_entity.type
_entity.pdbx_description
1 polymer ?
#
loop_
_entity_poly.entity_id
_entity_poly.type
_entity_poly.pdbx_seq_one_letter_code
_entity_poly.pdbx_strand_id
1 'polypeptide(L)'
;MGLIWSGYAQGSPVTSGQSSPSLQGEPLEEYDDARKRDIQIELLRFKEELDKKKEARREALNSLGRRMADLRLEKDREKEEKEKLQVELLQLKMMNSQTMDRLKTLEIELKDVREEKEMWQKEAEEAKRAAAEERLDSMKGEEVEGLERQVKALKDVAAISAEMLKIREMQVNELKAKLSAIEETGQAYEKEVENMRRLRMLYEERARAVSLSHKMELDREKARLVASEAKLELAEQRAATLEEKKVELNETIARMDKALDATKAEISELRLELAGTREELYNATSQMSIINHLFSHVLSGPDGLERVTRVLEEHHDLVNHLTEKGKINDLASTLLELADQGHVPTEEEQDIAANLSKVWRLLVELLGHHVKPTVGDSSPNSCYKSVDTPKGPKLVISVSQTFLRLKDLILEKNSLVKEVGRLKELNSTLESRLEEQEGRLAVVAEELHNTWEVVNRLKTQHKHLHTHEKVLRYELAQKRLMLNELKKELENCKESWALARAKNSQTEEDWRELRKEFASRKQVSSAESGYEESPGDSQDEEDWSAREEQDSEDVSENKSDPEETKEHCATPANELESNVSDVKMEAQSIGESETTSDEVTTPTPARQRTAEEILKAREDRLKRLEDQCKGLFNKMNQTSQRSDQLSSRLVELHEHYGEEGRQRKQHDAAAACSSVTVNVGCTLARRLVSDQDVGTNLEELKSSAIVGDAEQEVIATVSTNGTTPNLDPDPKT
;
A
#
# COMPACT_ATOMS: atom_id res chain seq x y z
N MET A 1 45.89 2.52 39.08
CA MET A 1 45.03 3.70 38.88
C MET A 1 43.90 3.30 37.93
N GLY A 2 42.59 3.42 38.17
CA GLY A 2 41.80 3.86 39.31
C GLY A 2 40.31 3.51 39.06
N LEU A 3 39.50 3.61 40.13
CA LEU A 3 38.04 3.93 40.19
C LEU A 3 37.07 2.96 39.46
N ILE A 4 36.38 2.01 40.13
CA ILE A 4 35.21 2.04 41.06
C ILE A 4 33.89 2.58 40.44
N TRP A 5 32.82 1.78 40.66
CA TRP A 5 31.35 2.03 40.73
C TRP A 5 30.53 1.44 39.57
N SER A 6 29.32 0.87 39.75
CA SER A 6 28.51 0.29 40.85
C SER A 6 27.10 0.04 40.25
N GLY A 7 26.32 -0.89 40.82
CA GLY A 7 24.85 -0.91 40.69
C GLY A 7 24.27 -2.26 40.23
N TYR A 8 24.12 -3.26 41.11
CA TYR A 8 22.90 -3.60 41.90
C TYR A 8 21.58 -3.72 41.10
N ALA A 9 21.00 -4.92 41.07
CA ALA A 9 19.72 -5.22 41.74
C ALA A 9 19.33 -6.71 41.60
N GLN A 10 19.05 -7.33 42.76
CA GLN A 10 18.50 -8.67 42.95
C GLN A 10 17.00 -8.71 42.65
N GLY A 11 16.47 -9.91 42.42
CA GLY A 11 15.04 -10.20 42.57
C GLY A 11 14.69 -11.67 42.30
N SER A 12 14.71 -12.51 43.33
CA SER A 12 13.84 -13.70 43.44
C SER A 12 12.71 -13.37 44.43
N PRO A 13 11.50 -13.94 44.28
CA PRO A 13 11.06 -15.09 45.10
C PRO A 13 10.25 -16.12 44.27
N VAL A 14 10.17 -17.43 44.53
CA VAL A 14 9.70 -18.25 45.67
C VAL A 14 8.17 -18.25 45.89
N THR A 15 7.58 -19.43 45.63
CA THR A 15 6.42 -20.17 46.23
C THR A 15 4.93 -19.82 45.99
N SER A 16 4.21 -20.94 45.74
CA SER A 16 2.90 -21.40 46.27
C SER A 16 1.57 -20.79 45.79
N GLY A 17 0.69 -21.69 45.31
CA GLY A 17 -0.57 -21.98 46.02
C GLY A 17 -1.90 -21.51 45.42
N GLN A 18 -2.75 -22.51 45.16
CA GLN A 18 -4.21 -22.56 45.39
C GLN A 18 -5.24 -22.09 44.35
N SER A 19 -6.25 -22.96 44.25
CA SER A 19 -7.71 -22.73 44.22
C SER A 19 -8.47 -22.82 42.89
N SER A 20 -9.23 -23.90 42.78
CA SER A 20 -10.47 -24.02 42.02
C SER A 20 -11.56 -23.09 42.55
N PRO A 21 -12.59 -22.82 41.74
CA PRO A 21 -13.96 -22.92 42.24
C PRO A 21 -14.87 -23.75 41.30
N SER A 22 -15.65 -24.64 41.92
CA SER A 22 -16.85 -25.26 41.35
C SER A 22 -18.05 -24.36 41.66
N LEU A 23 -19.02 -24.23 40.75
CA LEU A 23 -20.46 -24.09 41.06
C LEU A 23 -21.31 -24.44 39.81
N GLN A 24 -22.45 -25.07 40.09
CA GLN A 24 -23.31 -25.90 39.25
C GLN A 24 -24.38 -25.11 38.46
N GLY A 25 -24.97 -25.74 37.42
CA GLY A 25 -26.27 -25.34 36.84
C GLY A 25 -26.67 -26.04 35.51
N GLU A 26 -27.23 -27.26 35.63
CA GLU A 26 -28.27 -27.96 34.82
C GLU A 26 -28.28 -28.09 33.26
N PRO A 27 -28.95 -29.13 32.71
CA PRO A 27 -28.51 -29.85 31.49
C PRO A 27 -29.38 -29.60 30.24
N LEU A 28 -28.71 -29.50 29.07
CA LEU A 28 -29.30 -29.67 27.74
C LEU A 28 -28.42 -30.65 26.94
N GLU A 29 -28.55 -31.93 27.28
CA GLU A 29 -27.87 -33.07 26.66
C GLU A 29 -28.39 -33.31 25.24
N GLU A 30 -27.84 -32.61 24.24
CA GLU A 30 -27.56 -33.22 22.93
C GLU A 30 -26.65 -32.35 22.02
N TYR A 31 -26.51 -31.05 22.29
CA TYR A 31 -25.66 -30.14 21.50
C TYR A 31 -24.28 -29.83 22.11
N ASP A 32 -24.05 -30.12 23.39
CA ASP A 32 -22.79 -29.81 24.09
C ASP A 32 -21.65 -30.78 23.78
N ASP A 33 -21.97 -31.98 23.31
CA ASP A 33 -20.98 -33.05 23.14
C ASP A 33 -20.11 -32.83 21.89
N ALA A 34 -20.69 -32.24 20.83
CA ALA A 34 -19.94 -31.81 19.64
C ALA A 34 -19.01 -30.64 19.98
N ARG A 35 -19.52 -29.61 20.66
CA ARG A 35 -18.75 -28.44 21.07
C ARG A 35 -17.61 -28.79 22.04
N LYS A 36 -17.85 -29.75 22.95
CA LYS A 36 -16.82 -30.27 23.85
C LYS A 36 -15.74 -31.07 23.12
N ARG A 37 -16.11 -31.86 22.10
CA ARG A 37 -15.13 -32.53 21.23
C ARG A 37 -14.31 -31.53 20.42
N ASP A 38 -14.92 -30.48 19.88
CA ASP A 38 -14.22 -29.44 19.12
C ASP A 38 -13.23 -28.66 19.99
N ILE A 39 -13.66 -28.24 21.19
CA ILE A 39 -12.77 -27.59 22.17
C ILE A 39 -11.62 -28.52 22.55
N GLN A 40 -11.87 -29.83 22.68
CA GLN A 40 -10.84 -30.80 23.02
C GLN A 40 -9.86 -31.04 21.88
N ILE A 41 -10.33 -31.01 20.63
CA ILE A 41 -9.49 -31.07 19.43
C ILE A 41 -8.63 -29.80 19.32
N GLU A 42 -9.20 -28.62 19.57
CA GLU A 42 -8.44 -27.36 19.60
C GLU A 42 -7.40 -27.34 20.73
N LEU A 43 -7.74 -27.86 21.91
CA LEU A 43 -6.80 -27.95 23.02
C LEU A 43 -5.63 -28.91 22.71
N LEU A 44 -5.91 -30.01 22.01
CA LEU A 44 -4.89 -30.95 21.54
C LEU A 44 -3.99 -30.30 20.49
N ARG A 45 -4.57 -29.59 19.51
CA ARG A 45 -3.80 -28.82 18.51
C ARG A 45 -2.92 -27.76 19.16
N PHE A 46 -3.45 -27.01 20.12
CA PHE A 46 -2.70 -26.00 20.86
C PHE A 46 -1.55 -26.62 21.68
N LYS A 47 -1.78 -27.80 22.26
CA LYS A 47 -0.75 -28.55 22.99
C LYS A 47 0.34 -29.06 22.05
N GLU A 48 -0.03 -29.58 20.89
CA GLU A 48 0.93 -29.98 19.84
C GLU A 48 1.72 -28.78 19.32
N GLU A 49 1.10 -27.62 19.11
CA GLU A 49 1.77 -26.38 18.71
C GLU A 49 2.74 -25.89 19.79
N LEU A 50 2.36 -25.97 21.06
CA LEU A 50 3.26 -25.65 22.18
C LEU A 50 4.46 -26.58 22.23
N ASP A 51 4.26 -27.88 22.00
CA ASP A 51 5.34 -28.85 22.02
C ASP A 51 6.26 -28.70 20.81
N LYS A 52 5.71 -28.43 19.61
CA LYS A 52 6.50 -28.01 18.43
C LYS A 52 7.30 -26.73 18.70
N LYS A 53 6.72 -25.74 19.38
CA LYS A 53 7.39 -24.49 19.72
C LYS A 53 8.50 -24.69 20.76
N LYS A 54 8.30 -25.57 21.75
CA LYS A 54 9.33 -25.96 22.72
C LYS A 54 10.46 -26.74 22.05
N GLU A 55 10.13 -27.62 21.12
CA GLU A 55 11.09 -28.41 20.35
C GLU A 55 11.94 -27.52 19.44
N ALA A 56 11.32 -26.61 18.67
CA ALA A 56 12.03 -25.62 17.86
C ALA A 56 12.96 -24.73 18.70
N ARG A 57 12.52 -24.32 19.90
CA ARG A 57 13.38 -23.57 20.84
C ARG A 57 14.56 -24.42 21.33
N ARG A 58 14.32 -25.70 21.65
CA ARG A 58 15.38 -26.63 22.09
C ARG A 58 16.40 -26.88 20.97
N GLU A 59 15.94 -27.03 19.74
CA GLU A 59 16.79 -27.22 18.57
C GLU A 59 17.63 -25.98 18.25
N ALA A 60 17.04 -24.77 18.34
CA ALA A 60 17.76 -23.51 18.19
C ALA A 60 18.83 -23.31 19.29
N LEU A 61 18.53 -23.69 20.54
CA LEU A 61 19.52 -23.65 21.62
C LEU A 61 20.63 -24.67 21.40
N ASN A 62 20.31 -25.87 20.92
CA ASN A 62 21.30 -26.90 20.59
C ASN A 62 22.18 -26.50 19.39
N SER A 63 21.63 -25.82 18.38
CA SER A 63 22.40 -25.33 17.23
C SER A 63 23.33 -24.18 17.62
N LEU A 64 22.86 -23.25 18.47
CA LEU A 64 23.69 -22.21 19.05
C LEU A 64 24.77 -22.80 19.96
N GLY A 65 24.43 -23.81 20.77
CA GLY A 65 25.37 -24.54 21.61
C GLY A 65 26.49 -25.21 20.82
N ARG A 66 26.15 -25.87 19.69
CA ARG A 66 27.13 -26.45 18.76
C ARG A 66 28.05 -25.38 18.16
N ARG A 67 27.50 -24.30 17.60
CA ARG A 67 28.30 -23.19 17.07
C ARG A 67 29.23 -22.56 18.11
N MET A 68 28.76 -22.42 19.35
CA MET A 68 29.58 -21.91 20.45
C MET A 68 30.69 -22.87 20.86
N ALA A 69 30.48 -24.19 20.75
CA ALA A 69 31.52 -25.18 20.96
C ALA A 69 32.57 -25.17 19.83
N ASP A 70 32.12 -25.08 18.58
CA ASP A 70 33.00 -25.01 17.40
C ASP A 70 33.89 -23.75 17.45
N LEU A 71 33.31 -22.59 17.78
CA LEU A 71 34.07 -21.34 17.93
C LEU A 71 35.08 -21.39 19.08
N ARG A 72 34.81 -22.17 20.14
CA ARG A 72 35.77 -22.37 21.23
C ARG A 72 36.94 -23.26 20.78
N LEU A 73 36.67 -24.33 20.06
CA LEU A 73 37.70 -25.20 19.49
C LEU A 73 38.59 -24.44 18.50
N GLU A 74 38.00 -23.60 17.64
CA GLU A 74 38.76 -22.80 16.68
C GLU A 74 39.66 -21.78 17.40
N LYS A 75 39.12 -21.10 18.41
CA LYS A 75 39.90 -20.17 19.24
C LYS A 75 41.07 -20.85 19.95
N ASP A 76 40.91 -22.09 20.39
CA ASP A 76 41.99 -22.83 21.06
C ASP A 76 43.03 -23.31 20.04
N ARG A 77 42.63 -23.72 18.83
CA ARG A 77 43.56 -23.97 17.71
C ARG A 77 44.39 -22.74 17.35
N GLU A 78 43.75 -21.58 17.18
CA GLU A 78 44.45 -20.34 16.83
C GLU A 78 45.46 -19.92 17.92
N LYS A 79 45.16 -20.18 19.20
CA LYS A 79 46.13 -19.94 20.29
C LYS A 79 47.34 -20.87 20.18
N GLU A 80 47.13 -22.16 19.94
CA GLU A 80 48.22 -23.12 19.78
C GLU A 80 49.12 -22.76 18.59
N GLU A 81 48.53 -22.34 17.46
CA GLU A 81 49.28 -21.87 16.30
C GLU A 81 50.06 -20.59 16.59
N LYS A 82 49.45 -19.64 17.31
CA LYS A 82 50.14 -18.42 17.74
C LYS A 82 51.31 -18.72 18.67
N GLU A 83 51.18 -19.65 19.60
CA GLU A 83 52.26 -20.09 20.47
C GLU A 83 53.40 -20.75 19.68
N LYS A 84 53.08 -21.59 18.69
CA LYS A 84 54.08 -22.19 17.77
C LYS A 84 54.85 -21.12 17.00
N LEU A 85 54.14 -20.18 16.38
CA LEU A 85 54.77 -19.08 15.62
C LEU A 85 55.63 -18.19 16.51
N GLN A 86 55.24 -17.99 17.78
CA GLN A 86 56.03 -17.20 18.72
C GLN A 86 57.34 -17.90 19.10
N VAL A 87 57.35 -19.23 19.24
CA VAL A 87 58.57 -20.02 19.48
C VAL A 87 59.49 -19.97 18.26
N GLU A 88 58.94 -20.12 17.05
CA GLU A 88 59.70 -20.05 15.80
C GLU A 88 60.33 -18.68 15.58
N LEU A 89 59.60 -17.60 15.89
CA LEU A 89 60.12 -16.23 15.85
C LEU A 89 61.29 -16.03 16.82
N LEU A 90 61.25 -16.63 18.01
CA LEU A 90 62.36 -16.56 18.98
C LEU A 90 63.58 -17.35 18.48
N GLN A 91 63.39 -18.50 17.86
CA GLN A 91 64.49 -19.28 17.26
C GLN A 91 65.16 -18.50 16.11
N LEU A 92 64.37 -17.90 15.22
CA LEU A 92 64.89 -17.08 14.12
C LEU A 92 65.66 -15.86 14.63
N LYS A 93 65.18 -15.20 15.70
CA LYS A 93 65.91 -14.09 16.34
C LYS A 93 67.26 -14.53 16.90
N MET A 94 67.32 -15.71 17.53
CA MET A 94 68.57 -16.24 18.08
C MET A 94 69.57 -16.61 16.98
N MET A 95 69.11 -17.22 15.88
CA MET A 95 69.94 -17.49 14.71
C MET A 95 70.46 -16.20 14.06
N ASN A 96 69.62 -15.16 13.95
CA ASN A 96 70.03 -13.89 13.35
C ASN A 96 71.05 -13.12 14.22
N SER A 97 70.99 -13.28 15.54
CA SER A 97 72.05 -12.76 16.44
C SER A 97 73.37 -13.48 16.19
N GLN A 98 73.35 -14.81 16.06
CA GLN A 98 74.55 -15.61 15.82
C GLN A 98 75.18 -15.32 14.45
N THR A 99 74.38 -15.07 13.42
CA THR A 99 74.89 -14.67 12.09
C THR A 99 75.48 -13.27 12.12
N MET A 100 74.84 -12.33 12.83
CA MET A 100 75.38 -10.97 13.01
C MET A 100 76.71 -10.96 13.77
N ASP A 101 76.86 -11.80 14.79
CA ASP A 101 78.12 -11.89 15.53
C ASP A 101 79.22 -12.54 14.68
N ARG A 102 78.90 -13.56 13.88
CA ARG A 102 79.84 -14.14 12.89
C ARG A 102 80.27 -13.14 11.83
N LEU A 103 79.35 -12.32 11.34
CA LEU A 103 79.65 -11.28 10.35
C LEU A 103 80.61 -10.24 10.92
N LYS A 104 80.43 -9.82 12.17
CA LYS A 104 81.36 -8.90 12.85
C LYS A 104 82.75 -9.49 13.00
N THR A 105 82.87 -10.79 13.32
CA THR A 105 84.17 -11.45 13.42
C THR A 105 84.88 -11.51 12.06
N LEU A 106 84.17 -11.88 11.01
CA LEU A 106 84.71 -11.92 9.64
C LEU A 106 85.07 -10.52 9.12
N GLU A 107 84.35 -9.48 9.53
CA GLU A 107 84.64 -8.10 9.16
C GLU A 107 85.95 -7.61 9.80
N ILE A 108 86.25 -8.02 11.03
CA ILE A 108 87.53 -7.74 11.69
C ILE A 108 88.66 -8.49 10.99
N GLU A 109 88.49 -9.79 10.72
CA GLU A 109 89.50 -10.59 10.00
C GLU A 109 89.80 -10.04 8.60
N LEU A 110 88.77 -9.58 7.87
CA LEU A 110 88.94 -8.95 6.56
C LEU A 110 89.66 -7.60 6.64
N LYS A 111 89.53 -6.89 7.76
CA LYS A 111 90.24 -5.63 8.00
C LYS A 111 91.72 -5.89 8.25
N ASP A 112 92.05 -6.87 9.08
CA ASP A 112 93.44 -7.25 9.37
C ASP A 112 94.17 -7.75 8.11
N VAL A 113 93.51 -8.58 7.29
CA VAL A 113 94.06 -9.06 6.01
C VAL A 113 94.22 -7.92 5.00
N ARG A 114 93.33 -6.91 5.02
CA ARG A 114 93.46 -5.72 4.17
C ARG A 114 94.66 -4.88 4.59
N GLU A 115 94.86 -4.69 5.89
CA GLU A 115 96.01 -3.95 6.42
C GLU A 115 97.33 -4.70 6.13
N GLU A 116 97.37 -6.03 6.27
CA GLU A 116 98.52 -6.84 5.83
C GLU A 116 98.77 -6.72 4.33
N LYS A 117 97.72 -6.78 3.51
CA LYS A 117 97.85 -6.65 2.05
C LYS A 117 98.37 -5.26 1.64
N GLU A 118 97.93 -4.20 2.31
CA GLU A 118 98.41 -2.84 2.08
C GLU A 118 99.88 -2.67 2.49
N MET A 119 100.33 -3.34 3.55
CA MET A 119 101.74 -3.39 3.95
C MET A 119 102.61 -4.08 2.90
N TRP A 120 102.21 -5.27 2.44
CA TRP A 120 102.93 -5.99 1.38
C TRP A 120 102.94 -5.24 0.04
N GLN A 121 101.86 -4.52 -0.28
CA GLN A 121 101.80 -3.68 -1.48
C GLN A 121 102.73 -2.47 -1.40
N LYS A 122 102.88 -1.85 -0.22
CA LYS A 122 103.84 -0.75 -0.01
C LYS A 122 105.29 -1.22 -0.13
N GLU A 123 105.64 -2.37 0.46
CA GLU A 123 106.98 -2.96 0.32
C GLU A 123 107.29 -3.37 -1.14
N ALA A 124 106.31 -3.90 -1.87
CA ALA A 124 106.46 -4.25 -3.28
C ALA A 124 106.58 -3.02 -4.20
N GLU A 125 105.91 -1.91 -3.87
CA GLU A 125 105.99 -0.64 -4.59
C GLU A 125 107.29 0.13 -4.31
N GLU A 126 107.83 0.04 -3.10
CA GLU A 126 109.17 0.57 -2.76
C GLU A 126 110.28 -0.24 -3.44
N ALA A 127 110.15 -1.58 -3.51
CA ALA A 127 111.08 -2.44 -4.24
C ALA A 127 111.04 -2.20 -5.77
N LYS A 128 109.89 -1.84 -6.34
CA LYS A 128 109.76 -1.46 -7.76
C LYS A 128 110.28 -0.06 -8.06
N ARG A 129 110.11 0.91 -7.16
CA ARG A 129 110.72 2.25 -7.30
C ARG A 129 112.24 2.19 -7.26
N ALA A 130 112.82 1.39 -6.34
CA ALA A 130 114.27 1.21 -6.26
C ALA A 130 114.89 0.51 -7.48
N ALA A 131 114.16 -0.39 -8.14
CA ALA A 131 114.65 -1.12 -9.34
C ALA A 131 114.43 -0.37 -10.67
N ALA A 132 113.54 0.63 -10.71
CA ALA A 132 113.23 1.40 -11.93
C ALA A 132 114.14 2.62 -12.13
N GLU A 133 114.78 3.12 -11.07
CA GLU A 133 115.59 4.34 -11.08
C GLU A 133 117.04 4.12 -11.59
N GLU A 134 117.50 2.87 -11.72
CA GLU A 134 118.89 2.57 -12.14
C GLU A 134 119.04 2.06 -13.59
N ARG A 135 117.96 1.91 -14.37
CA ARG A 135 118.05 1.19 -15.66
C ARG A 135 117.66 1.93 -16.92
N LEU A 136 117.28 3.21 -16.88
CA LEU A 136 116.58 3.81 -18.01
C LEU A 136 116.82 5.29 -18.33
N ASP A 137 118.07 5.65 -18.57
CA ASP A 137 118.39 6.84 -19.35
C ASP A 137 118.83 6.44 -20.77
N SER A 138 118.17 7.06 -21.76
CA SER A 138 118.65 7.26 -23.15
C SER A 138 118.30 6.26 -24.29
N MET A 139 117.30 5.38 -24.18
CA MET A 139 116.73 4.69 -25.38
C MET A 139 115.21 4.39 -25.28
N LYS A 140 114.47 5.12 -24.44
CA LYS A 140 113.02 4.86 -24.23
C LYS A 140 112.09 6.05 -24.46
N GLY A 141 112.59 7.24 -24.75
CA GLY A 141 111.73 8.44 -24.89
C GLY A 141 110.63 8.27 -25.94
N GLU A 142 110.95 7.82 -27.15
CA GLU A 142 109.97 7.76 -28.24
C GLU A 142 108.99 6.57 -28.12
N GLU A 143 109.46 5.39 -27.69
CA GLU A 143 108.59 4.23 -27.44
C GLU A 143 107.70 4.43 -26.20
N VAL A 144 108.24 5.05 -25.13
CA VAL A 144 107.45 5.40 -23.94
C VAL A 144 106.45 6.49 -24.27
N GLU A 145 106.81 7.52 -25.04
CA GLU A 145 105.85 8.53 -25.50
C GLU A 145 104.76 7.93 -26.40
N GLY A 146 105.10 6.98 -27.28
CA GLY A 146 104.13 6.25 -28.10
C GLY A 146 103.14 5.43 -27.25
N LEU A 147 103.65 4.67 -26.28
CA LEU A 147 102.85 3.91 -25.33
C LEU A 147 102.04 4.82 -24.40
N GLU A 148 102.56 5.98 -23.99
CA GLU A 148 101.86 6.97 -23.19
C GLU A 148 100.68 7.58 -23.94
N ARG A 149 100.85 7.90 -25.23
CA ARG A 149 99.74 8.35 -26.09
C ARG A 149 98.67 7.26 -26.22
N GLN A 150 99.08 5.99 -26.41
CA GLN A 150 98.14 4.86 -26.49
C GLN A 150 97.41 4.61 -25.15
N VAL A 151 98.12 4.69 -24.02
CA VAL A 151 97.55 4.58 -22.67
C VAL A 151 96.60 5.75 -22.40
N LYS A 152 96.92 6.96 -22.85
CA LYS A 152 96.02 8.12 -22.75
C LYS A 152 94.74 7.91 -23.56
N ALA A 153 94.85 7.46 -24.81
CA ALA A 153 93.69 7.11 -25.63
C ALA A 153 92.83 6.01 -24.99
N LEU A 154 93.45 4.98 -24.41
CA LEU A 154 92.72 3.93 -23.69
C LEU A 154 92.05 4.45 -22.40
N LYS A 155 92.66 5.39 -21.69
CA LYS A 155 92.05 6.06 -20.53
C LYS A 155 90.85 6.92 -20.95
N ASP A 156 90.93 7.61 -22.08
CA ASP A 156 89.83 8.41 -22.62
C ASP A 156 88.66 7.50 -23.05
N VAL A 157 88.95 6.38 -23.73
CA VAL A 157 87.93 5.36 -24.06
C VAL A 157 87.31 4.75 -22.79
N ALA A 158 88.12 4.46 -21.77
CA ALA A 158 87.62 3.96 -20.49
C ALA A 158 86.74 5.00 -19.78
N ALA A 159 87.12 6.29 -19.80
CA ALA A 159 86.31 7.38 -19.25
C ALA A 159 84.98 7.55 -19.99
N ILE A 160 85.00 7.53 -21.33
CA ILE A 160 83.77 7.57 -22.15
C ILE A 160 82.90 6.35 -21.87
N SER A 161 83.49 5.15 -21.74
CA SER A 161 82.73 3.94 -21.41
C SER A 161 82.10 4.01 -20.01
N ALA A 162 82.77 4.64 -19.04
CA ALA A 162 82.25 4.87 -17.70
C ALA A 162 81.11 5.91 -17.70
N GLU A 163 81.24 6.99 -18.47
CA GLU A 163 80.17 7.96 -18.68
C GLU A 163 78.96 7.33 -19.39
N MET A 164 79.19 6.49 -20.40
CA MET A 164 78.12 5.74 -21.08
C MET A 164 77.40 4.78 -20.15
N LEU A 165 78.13 4.07 -19.29
CA LEU A 165 77.53 3.22 -18.25
C LEU A 165 76.72 4.04 -17.24
N LYS A 166 77.22 5.21 -16.85
CA LYS A 166 76.50 6.13 -15.95
C LYS A 166 75.20 6.66 -16.58
N ILE A 167 75.21 6.99 -17.86
CA ILE A 167 74.00 7.38 -18.60
C ILE A 167 73.01 6.21 -18.65
N ARG A 168 73.47 4.99 -18.94
CA ARG A 168 72.61 3.79 -18.93
C ARG A 168 72.04 3.51 -17.54
N GLU A 169 72.84 3.66 -16.49
CA GLU A 169 72.38 3.51 -15.10
C GLU A 169 71.30 4.55 -14.76
N MET A 170 71.51 5.80 -15.15
CA MET A 170 70.49 6.86 -15.00
C MET A 170 69.20 6.52 -15.74
N GLN A 171 69.29 6.06 -16.99
CA GLN A 171 68.12 5.64 -17.79
C GLN A 171 67.38 4.45 -17.13
N VAL A 172 68.11 3.45 -16.62
CA VAL A 172 67.53 2.31 -15.89
C VAL A 172 66.85 2.78 -14.60
N ASN A 173 67.44 3.72 -13.87
CA ASN A 173 66.84 4.27 -12.66
C ASN A 173 65.57 5.11 -12.98
N GLU A 174 65.58 5.86 -14.07
CA GLU A 174 64.40 6.58 -14.55
C GLU A 174 63.27 5.62 -14.95
N LEU A 175 63.59 4.52 -15.66
CA LEU A 175 62.62 3.48 -16.01
C LEU A 175 62.06 2.79 -14.76
N LYS A 176 62.89 2.49 -13.76
CA LYS A 176 62.42 1.94 -12.47
C LYS A 176 61.48 2.91 -11.75
N ALA A 177 61.79 4.20 -11.75
CA ALA A 177 60.93 5.22 -11.17
C ALA A 177 59.58 5.31 -11.91
N LYS A 178 59.59 5.27 -13.25
CA LYS A 178 58.37 5.21 -14.07
C LYS A 178 57.55 3.95 -13.80
N LEU A 179 58.20 2.79 -13.67
CA LEU A 179 57.53 1.53 -13.35
C LEU A 179 56.86 1.59 -11.97
N SER A 180 57.58 2.09 -10.96
CA SER A 180 57.03 2.29 -9.61
C SER A 180 55.80 3.22 -9.62
N ALA A 181 55.85 4.32 -10.38
CA ALA A 181 54.70 5.22 -10.51
C ALA A 181 53.51 4.54 -11.20
N ILE A 182 53.75 3.71 -12.22
CA ILE A 182 52.69 2.92 -12.87
C ILE A 182 52.08 1.93 -11.88
N GLU A 183 52.89 1.21 -11.10
CA GLU A 183 52.41 0.27 -10.08
C GLU A 183 51.54 0.96 -9.01
N GLU A 184 51.95 2.13 -8.52
CA GLU A 184 51.17 2.93 -7.58
C GLU A 184 49.82 3.35 -8.16
N THR A 185 49.79 3.82 -9.41
CA THR A 185 48.53 4.16 -10.08
C THR A 185 47.65 2.92 -10.29
N GLY A 186 48.24 1.78 -10.64
CA GLY A 186 47.54 0.49 -10.78
C GLY A 186 46.85 0.07 -9.48
N GLN A 187 47.54 0.17 -8.34
CA GLN A 187 46.96 -0.13 -7.03
C GLN A 187 45.82 0.84 -6.67
N ALA A 188 45.93 2.12 -7.05
CA ALA A 188 44.85 3.08 -6.84
C ALA A 188 43.61 2.73 -7.68
N TYR A 189 43.79 2.35 -8.95
CA TYR A 189 42.68 1.87 -9.79
C TYR A 189 42.06 0.59 -9.24
N GLU A 190 42.86 -0.36 -8.75
CA GLU A 190 42.34 -1.60 -8.16
C GLU A 190 41.47 -1.33 -6.92
N LYS A 191 41.91 -0.40 -6.06
CA LYS A 191 41.10 0.07 -4.91
C LYS A 191 39.79 0.71 -5.36
N GLU A 192 39.81 1.53 -6.41
CA GLU A 192 38.60 2.17 -6.94
C GLU A 192 37.64 1.15 -7.55
N VAL A 193 38.14 0.16 -8.30
CA VAL A 193 37.33 -0.94 -8.83
C VAL A 193 36.70 -1.73 -7.69
N GLU A 194 37.44 -2.01 -6.62
CA GLU A 194 36.92 -2.70 -5.45
C GLU A 194 35.86 -1.87 -4.70
N ASN A 195 36.05 -0.54 -4.61
CA ASN A 195 35.03 0.38 -4.10
C ASN A 195 33.75 0.33 -4.95
N MET A 196 33.87 0.36 -6.29
CA MET A 196 32.74 0.23 -7.20
C MET A 196 32.01 -1.12 -7.03
N ARG A 197 32.73 -2.24 -6.84
CA ARG A 197 32.13 -3.55 -6.57
C ARG A 197 31.33 -3.55 -5.27
N ARG A 198 31.90 -3.01 -4.18
CA ARG A 198 31.19 -2.88 -2.90
C ARG A 198 29.96 -2.00 -3.00
N LEU A 199 30.07 -0.88 -3.70
CA LEU A 199 28.95 0.03 -3.91
C LEU A 199 27.82 -0.65 -4.70
N ARG A 200 28.16 -1.40 -5.75
CA ARG A 200 27.19 -2.22 -6.50
C ARG A 200 26.48 -3.23 -5.60
N MET A 201 27.23 -3.94 -4.75
CA MET A 201 26.65 -4.87 -3.78
C MET A 201 25.66 -4.18 -2.84
N LEU A 202 26.01 -3.00 -2.30
CA LEU A 202 25.12 -2.22 -1.43
C LEU A 202 23.84 -1.75 -2.15
N TYR A 203 23.95 -1.34 -3.41
CA TYR A 203 22.77 -0.98 -4.21
C TYR A 203 21.89 -2.19 -4.53
N GLU A 204 22.48 -3.35 -4.83
CA GLU A 204 21.74 -4.59 -5.02
C GLU A 204 21.05 -5.04 -3.73
N GLU A 205 21.72 -4.97 -2.58
CA GLU A 205 21.13 -5.26 -1.27
C GLU A 205 19.99 -4.30 -0.94
N ARG A 206 20.17 -3.00 -1.17
CA ARG A 206 19.10 -2.01 -0.99
C ARG A 206 17.91 -2.32 -1.91
N ALA A 207 18.14 -2.67 -3.18
CA ALA A 207 17.08 -3.05 -4.11
C ALA A 207 16.34 -4.33 -3.68
N ARG A 208 17.07 -5.34 -3.16
CA ARG A 208 16.47 -6.55 -2.59
C ARG A 208 15.64 -6.22 -1.33
N ALA A 209 16.14 -5.36 -0.44
CA ALA A 209 15.44 -4.95 0.77
C ALA A 209 14.13 -4.20 0.45
N VAL A 210 14.14 -3.30 -0.53
CA VAL A 210 12.93 -2.60 -1.01
C VAL A 210 11.92 -3.60 -1.59
N SER A 211 12.39 -4.54 -2.41
CA SER A 211 11.52 -5.57 -3.01
C SER A 211 10.91 -6.49 -1.95
N LEU A 212 11.70 -6.86 -0.93
CA LEU A 212 11.22 -7.65 0.21
C LEU A 212 10.19 -6.86 1.03
N SER A 213 10.45 -5.59 1.32
CA SER A 213 9.53 -4.72 2.05
C SER A 213 8.19 -4.59 1.32
N HIS A 214 8.22 -4.34 0.01
CA HIS A 214 7.03 -4.29 -0.82
C HIS A 214 6.28 -5.63 -0.81
N LYS A 215 6.99 -6.76 -0.89
CA LYS A 215 6.36 -8.08 -0.81
C LYS A 215 5.66 -8.30 0.53
N MET A 216 6.32 -7.95 1.64
CA MET A 216 5.72 -8.04 2.98
C MET A 216 4.52 -7.10 3.15
N GLU A 217 4.50 -5.95 2.49
CA GLU A 217 3.36 -5.03 2.51
C GLU A 217 2.16 -5.59 1.73
N LEU A 218 2.40 -6.17 0.54
CA LEU A 218 1.37 -6.90 -0.19
C LEU A 218 0.81 -8.08 0.62
N ASP A 219 1.65 -8.83 1.31
CA ASP A 219 1.21 -9.96 2.13
C ASP A 219 0.39 -9.48 3.35
N ARG A 220 0.72 -8.32 3.93
CA ARG A 220 -0.11 -7.68 4.98
C ARG A 220 -1.46 -7.22 4.44
N GLU A 221 -1.50 -6.61 3.27
CA GLU A 221 -2.77 -6.21 2.64
C GLU A 221 -3.62 -7.42 2.27
N LYS A 222 -3.02 -8.50 1.75
CA LYS A 222 -3.73 -9.77 1.52
C LYS A 222 -4.30 -10.34 2.82
N ALA A 223 -3.52 -10.33 3.90
CA ALA A 223 -4.00 -10.79 5.20
C ALA A 223 -5.16 -9.92 5.75
N ARG A 224 -5.13 -8.60 5.50
CA ARG A 224 -6.23 -7.69 5.83
C ARG A 224 -7.48 -7.98 5.02
N LEU A 225 -7.34 -8.22 3.71
CA LEU A 225 -8.45 -8.58 2.83
C LEU A 225 -9.11 -9.89 3.28
N VAL A 226 -8.32 -10.95 3.51
CA VAL A 226 -8.83 -12.23 4.02
C VAL A 226 -9.55 -12.06 5.38
N ALA A 227 -8.99 -11.25 6.29
CA ALA A 227 -9.65 -10.96 7.56
C ALA A 227 -10.94 -10.14 7.40
N SER A 228 -11.02 -9.26 6.39
CA SER A 228 -12.24 -8.50 6.09
C SER A 228 -13.30 -9.37 5.42
N GLU A 229 -12.90 -10.28 4.52
CA GLU A 229 -13.77 -11.27 3.88
C GLU A 229 -14.37 -12.21 4.93
N ALA A 230 -13.56 -12.75 5.84
CA ALA A 230 -14.06 -13.58 6.94
C ALA A 230 -15.04 -12.83 7.87
N LYS A 231 -14.83 -11.53 8.11
CA LYS A 231 -15.79 -10.71 8.88
C LYS A 231 -17.10 -10.48 8.12
N LEU A 232 -17.02 -10.28 6.81
CA LEU A 232 -18.18 -10.11 5.96
C LEU A 232 -19.00 -11.41 5.90
N GLU A 233 -18.34 -12.55 5.73
CA GLU A 233 -18.99 -13.88 5.75
C GLU A 233 -19.70 -14.15 7.08
N LEU A 234 -19.05 -13.84 8.23
CA LEU A 234 -19.70 -13.93 9.54
C LEU A 234 -20.89 -12.97 9.69
N ALA A 235 -20.84 -11.78 9.08
CA ALA A 235 -21.95 -10.84 9.10
C ALA A 235 -23.11 -11.31 8.23
N GLU A 236 -22.83 -11.91 7.07
CA GLU A 236 -23.82 -12.52 6.17
C GLU A 236 -24.51 -13.71 6.84
N GLN A 237 -23.75 -14.60 7.50
CA GLN A 237 -24.33 -15.70 8.29
C GLN A 237 -25.24 -15.17 9.40
N ARG A 238 -24.83 -14.12 10.13
CA ARG A 238 -25.69 -13.47 11.13
C ARG A 238 -26.95 -12.89 10.51
N ALA A 239 -26.85 -12.22 9.36
CA ALA A 239 -27.98 -11.67 8.65
C ALA A 239 -28.96 -12.77 8.21
N ALA A 240 -28.45 -13.90 7.71
CA ALA A 240 -29.26 -15.06 7.35
C ALA A 240 -30.04 -15.61 8.56
N THR A 241 -29.37 -15.82 9.70
CA THR A 241 -30.06 -16.30 10.92
C THR A 241 -31.10 -15.31 11.47
N LEU A 242 -30.87 -14.00 11.28
CA LEU A 242 -31.85 -12.97 11.67
C LEU A 242 -33.05 -12.96 10.73
N GLU A 243 -32.83 -13.19 9.43
CA GLU A 243 -33.92 -13.26 8.46
C GLU A 243 -34.76 -14.53 8.68
N GLU A 244 -34.14 -15.68 8.98
CA GLU A 244 -34.85 -16.89 9.39
C GLU A 244 -35.74 -16.64 10.62
N LYS A 245 -35.18 -16.05 11.68
CA LYS A 245 -35.96 -15.68 12.88
C LYS A 245 -37.09 -14.70 12.58
N LYS A 246 -36.87 -13.77 11.65
CA LYS A 246 -37.90 -12.81 11.22
C LYS A 246 -39.03 -13.52 10.47
N VAL A 247 -38.72 -14.50 9.62
CA VAL A 247 -39.73 -15.35 8.97
C VAL A 247 -40.51 -16.15 10.02
N GLU A 248 -39.82 -16.80 10.96
CA GLU A 248 -40.47 -17.54 12.06
C GLU A 248 -41.42 -16.66 12.88
N LEU A 249 -40.97 -15.44 13.26
CA LEU A 249 -41.80 -14.48 13.97
C LEU A 249 -43.01 -14.05 13.14
N ASN A 250 -42.84 -13.78 11.85
CA ASN A 250 -43.96 -13.45 10.97
C ASN A 250 -44.97 -14.61 10.86
N GLU A 251 -44.51 -15.86 10.80
CA GLU A 251 -45.38 -17.03 10.84
C GLU A 251 -46.11 -17.16 12.19
N THR A 252 -45.46 -16.83 13.31
CA THR A 252 -46.13 -16.81 14.62
C THR A 252 -47.22 -15.75 14.68
N ILE A 253 -46.95 -14.54 14.16
CA ILE A 253 -47.92 -13.44 14.09
C ILE A 253 -49.11 -13.87 13.22
N ALA A 254 -48.86 -14.42 12.03
CA ALA A 254 -49.92 -14.89 11.14
C ALA A 254 -50.78 -16.01 11.76
N ARG A 255 -50.18 -16.88 12.60
CA ARG A 255 -50.94 -17.87 13.38
C ARG A 255 -51.80 -17.22 14.45
N MET A 256 -51.27 -16.23 15.17
CA MET A 256 -52.03 -15.49 16.19
C MET A 256 -53.18 -14.69 15.57
N ASP A 257 -52.98 -14.07 14.41
CA ASP A 257 -54.03 -13.34 13.69
C ASP A 257 -55.17 -14.27 13.26
N LYS A 258 -54.84 -15.44 12.71
CA LYS A 258 -55.85 -16.47 12.38
C LYS A 258 -56.64 -16.92 13.61
N ALA A 259 -55.98 -17.12 14.74
CA ALA A 259 -56.65 -17.47 15.99
C ALA A 259 -57.53 -16.32 16.53
N LEU A 260 -57.08 -15.08 16.41
CA LEU A 260 -57.86 -13.90 16.74
C LEU A 260 -59.12 -13.78 15.86
N ASP A 261 -59.00 -14.05 14.56
CA ASP A 261 -60.17 -13.98 13.68
C ASP A 261 -61.15 -15.14 13.92
N ALA A 262 -60.65 -16.34 14.22
CA ALA A 262 -61.51 -17.46 14.64
C ALA A 262 -62.27 -17.15 15.94
N THR A 263 -61.57 -16.64 16.96
CA THR A 263 -62.22 -16.24 18.23
C THR A 263 -63.18 -15.07 18.06
N LYS A 264 -62.88 -14.10 17.18
CA LYS A 264 -63.85 -13.04 16.82
C LYS A 264 -65.10 -13.61 16.14
N ALA A 265 -64.94 -14.58 15.24
CA ALA A 265 -66.07 -15.25 14.59
C ALA A 265 -66.93 -15.99 15.61
N GLU A 266 -66.30 -16.74 16.53
CA GLU A 266 -66.99 -17.42 17.63
C GLU A 266 -67.73 -16.42 18.55
N ILE A 267 -67.10 -15.29 18.90
CA ILE A 267 -67.77 -14.21 19.65
C ILE A 267 -68.98 -13.67 18.87
N SER A 268 -68.87 -13.52 17.55
CA SER A 268 -69.99 -13.03 16.72
C SER A 268 -71.14 -14.04 16.64
N GLU A 269 -70.84 -15.33 16.58
CA GLU A 269 -71.80 -16.43 16.59
C GLU A 269 -72.52 -16.52 17.94
N LEU A 270 -71.77 -16.54 19.04
CA LEU A 270 -72.33 -16.51 20.40
C LEU A 270 -73.21 -15.27 20.64
N ARG A 271 -72.85 -14.11 20.07
CA ARG A 271 -73.71 -12.91 20.14
C ARG A 271 -75.02 -13.09 19.38
N LEU A 272 -75.00 -13.80 18.26
CA LEU A 272 -76.20 -14.07 17.46
C LEU A 272 -77.10 -15.09 18.15
N GLU A 273 -76.54 -16.15 18.72
CA GLU A 273 -77.25 -17.09 19.59
C GLU A 273 -77.87 -16.39 20.82
N LEU A 274 -77.10 -15.50 21.46
CA LEU A 274 -77.60 -14.72 22.60
C LEU A 274 -78.71 -13.75 22.19
N ALA A 275 -78.67 -13.21 20.97
CA ALA A 275 -79.76 -12.39 20.43
C ALA A 275 -81.01 -13.24 20.14
N GLY A 276 -80.85 -14.42 19.55
CA GLY A 276 -81.95 -15.35 19.28
C GLY A 276 -82.64 -15.82 20.56
N THR A 277 -81.87 -16.30 21.55
CA THR A 277 -82.40 -16.69 22.86
C THR A 277 -83.06 -15.53 23.61
N ARG A 278 -82.56 -14.30 23.44
CA ARG A 278 -83.20 -13.10 23.99
C ARG A 278 -84.55 -12.81 23.33
N GLU A 279 -84.68 -13.02 22.02
CA GLU A 279 -85.95 -12.87 21.31
C GLU A 279 -86.95 -13.96 21.70
N GLU A 280 -86.49 -15.20 21.83
CA GLU A 280 -87.30 -16.30 22.38
C GLU A 280 -87.78 -16.01 23.80
N LEU A 281 -86.89 -15.51 24.67
CA LEU A 281 -87.26 -15.07 26.02
C LEU A 281 -88.27 -13.92 25.99
N TYR A 282 -88.11 -12.95 25.09
CA TYR A 282 -89.07 -11.85 24.93
C TYR A 282 -90.43 -12.37 24.46
N ASN A 283 -90.46 -13.28 23.49
CA ASN A 283 -91.67 -13.93 22.99
C ASN A 283 -92.35 -14.77 24.08
N ALA A 284 -91.59 -15.59 24.80
CA ALA A 284 -92.11 -16.39 25.92
C ALA A 284 -92.62 -15.51 27.07
N THR A 285 -91.94 -14.41 27.38
CA THR A 285 -92.38 -13.44 28.39
C THR A 285 -93.67 -12.73 27.95
N SER A 286 -93.77 -12.35 26.67
CA SER A 286 -94.99 -11.77 26.09
C SER A 286 -96.15 -12.76 26.12
N GLN A 287 -95.91 -14.02 25.72
CA GLN A 287 -96.89 -15.10 25.81
C GLN A 287 -97.36 -15.30 27.26
N MET A 288 -96.43 -15.38 28.21
CA MET A 288 -96.74 -15.50 29.63
C MET A 288 -97.55 -14.31 30.14
N SER A 289 -97.26 -13.09 29.67
CA SER A 289 -98.06 -11.90 29.99
C SER A 289 -99.49 -12.02 29.48
N ILE A 290 -99.70 -12.46 28.23
CA ILE A 290 -101.04 -12.64 27.65
C ILE A 290 -101.79 -13.77 28.36
N ILE A 291 -101.11 -14.89 28.63
CA ILE A 291 -101.66 -16.01 29.39
C ILE A 291 -102.10 -15.57 30.79
N ASN A 292 -101.26 -14.82 31.52
CA ASN A 292 -101.62 -14.27 32.83
C ASN A 292 -102.82 -13.32 32.73
N HIS A 293 -102.96 -12.57 31.64
CA HIS A 293 -104.11 -11.70 31.37
C HIS A 293 -105.40 -12.51 31.14
N LEU A 294 -105.33 -13.55 30.29
CA LEU A 294 -106.45 -14.45 30.04
C LEU A 294 -106.86 -15.23 31.29
N PHE A 295 -105.90 -15.72 32.08
CA PHE A 295 -106.17 -16.36 33.36
C PHE A 295 -106.82 -15.41 34.35
N SER A 296 -106.36 -14.15 34.42
CA SER A 296 -107.00 -13.14 35.26
C SER A 296 -108.47 -12.97 34.84
N HIS A 297 -108.76 -12.86 33.54
CA HIS A 297 -110.11 -12.73 33.01
C HIS A 297 -111.01 -13.96 33.24
N VAL A 298 -110.44 -15.18 33.19
CA VAL A 298 -111.14 -16.43 33.53
C VAL A 298 -111.44 -16.49 35.04
N LEU A 299 -110.59 -15.90 35.88
CA LEU A 299 -110.75 -15.87 37.34
C LEU A 299 -111.64 -14.71 37.83
N SER A 300 -111.87 -13.66 37.03
CA SER A 300 -112.67 -12.47 37.39
C SER A 300 -114.21 -12.68 37.43
N GLY A 301 -114.73 -13.91 37.34
CA GLY A 301 -116.14 -14.19 37.66
C GLY A 301 -116.70 -15.55 37.23
N PRO A 302 -117.86 -15.99 37.78
CA PRO A 302 -118.45 -17.32 37.56
C PRO A 302 -118.82 -17.63 36.09
N ASP A 303 -118.98 -16.60 35.25
CA ASP A 303 -119.35 -16.72 33.83
C ASP A 303 -118.14 -16.56 32.86
N GLY A 304 -116.94 -16.31 33.39
CA GLY A 304 -115.75 -16.01 32.57
C GLY A 304 -115.31 -17.20 31.70
N LEU A 305 -115.42 -18.41 32.24
CA LEU A 305 -115.09 -19.64 31.53
C LEU A 305 -116.09 -19.95 30.40
N GLU A 306 -117.39 -19.74 30.61
CA GLU A 306 -118.43 -19.96 29.59
C GLU A 306 -118.30 -18.97 28.41
N ARG A 307 -117.93 -17.71 28.67
CA ARG A 307 -117.70 -16.72 27.62
C ARG A 307 -116.49 -17.06 26.74
N VAL A 308 -115.36 -17.38 27.34
CA VAL A 308 -114.15 -17.79 26.60
C VAL A 308 -114.43 -19.06 25.78
N THR A 309 -115.15 -20.03 26.35
CA THR A 309 -115.53 -21.26 25.65
C THR A 309 -116.44 -20.99 24.45
N ARG A 310 -117.42 -20.08 24.58
CA ARG A 310 -118.31 -19.68 23.46
C ARG A 310 -117.56 -18.95 22.34
N VAL A 311 -116.64 -18.04 22.69
CA VAL A 311 -115.83 -17.30 21.68
C VAL A 311 -114.86 -18.23 20.95
N LEU A 312 -114.29 -19.23 21.64
CA LEU A 312 -113.48 -20.29 21.03
C LEU A 312 -114.31 -21.20 20.09
N GLU A 313 -115.55 -21.50 20.45
CA GLU A 313 -116.47 -22.28 19.60
C GLU A 313 -116.93 -21.48 18.36
N GLU A 314 -117.26 -20.19 18.51
CA GLU A 314 -117.75 -19.33 17.43
C GLU A 314 -116.65 -18.98 16.40
N HIS A 315 -115.39 -18.95 16.82
CA HIS A 315 -114.25 -18.60 15.96
C HIS A 315 -113.26 -19.76 15.73
N HIS A 316 -113.71 -21.01 15.90
CA HIS A 316 -112.89 -22.22 15.80
C HIS A 316 -112.04 -22.31 14.51
N ASP A 317 -112.58 -21.89 13.37
CA ASP A 317 -111.84 -21.90 12.09
C ASP A 317 -110.73 -20.85 12.03
N LEU A 318 -110.94 -19.68 12.66
CA LEU A 318 -109.94 -18.62 12.75
C LEU A 318 -108.83 -18.99 13.74
N VAL A 319 -109.20 -19.62 14.86
CA VAL A 319 -108.27 -20.17 15.86
C VAL A 319 -107.38 -21.24 15.21
N ASN A 320 -107.96 -22.18 14.47
CA ASN A 320 -107.19 -23.17 13.72
C ASN A 320 -106.25 -22.51 12.71
N HIS A 321 -106.72 -21.52 11.95
CA HIS A 321 -105.91 -20.84 10.93
C HIS A 321 -104.73 -20.05 11.50
N LEU A 322 -104.89 -19.36 12.63
CA LEU A 322 -103.82 -18.59 13.27
C LEU A 322 -102.83 -19.51 14.02
N THR A 323 -103.31 -20.62 14.56
CA THR A 323 -102.48 -21.66 15.19
C THR A 323 -101.64 -22.39 14.16
N GLU A 324 -102.23 -22.74 13.01
CA GLU A 324 -101.54 -23.42 11.88
C GLU A 324 -100.46 -22.53 11.24
N LYS A 325 -100.60 -21.20 11.35
CA LYS A 325 -99.59 -20.21 10.90
C LYS A 325 -98.51 -19.87 11.95
N GLY A 326 -98.54 -20.49 13.13
CA GLY A 326 -97.54 -20.25 14.20
C GLY A 326 -97.57 -18.85 14.82
N LYS A 327 -98.63 -18.06 14.58
CA LYS A 327 -98.78 -16.69 15.09
C LYS A 327 -99.59 -16.66 16.38
N ILE A 328 -99.08 -17.36 17.40
CA ILE A 328 -99.76 -17.57 18.68
C ILE A 328 -99.99 -16.24 19.42
N ASN A 329 -99.08 -15.26 19.27
CA ASN A 329 -99.24 -13.93 19.88
C ASN A 329 -100.36 -13.10 19.24
N ASP A 330 -100.52 -13.18 17.91
CA ASP A 330 -101.60 -12.50 17.20
C ASP A 330 -102.96 -13.16 17.53
N LEU A 331 -102.98 -14.49 17.67
CA LEU A 331 -104.15 -15.25 18.14
C LEU A 331 -104.54 -14.86 19.58
N ALA A 332 -103.56 -14.82 20.49
CA ALA A 332 -103.82 -14.51 21.89
C ALA A 332 -104.23 -13.04 22.10
N SER A 333 -103.69 -12.11 21.29
CA SER A 333 -104.10 -10.70 21.29
C SER A 333 -105.49 -10.49 20.69
N THR A 334 -105.86 -11.20 19.63
CA THR A 334 -107.21 -11.13 19.05
C THR A 334 -108.27 -11.80 19.93
N LEU A 335 -107.93 -12.90 20.61
CA LEU A 335 -108.79 -13.48 21.65
C LEU A 335 -108.97 -12.52 22.83
N LEU A 336 -107.92 -11.79 23.21
CA LEU A 336 -108.00 -10.78 24.25
C LEU A 336 -108.88 -9.59 23.81
N GLU A 337 -108.66 -9.05 22.61
CA GLU A 337 -109.44 -7.92 22.06
C GLU A 337 -110.94 -8.25 21.87
N LEU A 338 -111.28 -9.53 21.66
CA LEU A 338 -112.66 -10.02 21.62
C LEU A 338 -113.24 -10.29 23.02
N ALA A 339 -112.43 -10.79 23.96
CA ALA A 339 -112.84 -10.99 25.36
C ALA A 339 -113.00 -9.66 26.13
N ASP A 340 -112.27 -8.62 25.74
CA ASP A 340 -112.28 -7.30 26.39
C ASP A 340 -113.49 -6.43 26.01
N GLN A 341 -114.37 -6.89 25.11
CA GLN A 341 -115.58 -6.16 24.68
C GLN A 341 -116.69 -6.03 25.75
N GLY A 342 -116.40 -6.23 27.03
CA GLY A 342 -117.45 -6.15 28.05
C GLY A 342 -117.02 -6.16 29.52
N HIS A 343 -115.81 -5.73 29.88
CA HIS A 343 -115.39 -5.75 31.29
C HIS A 343 -115.13 -4.34 31.85
N VAL A 344 -115.99 -3.92 32.78
CA VAL A 344 -115.76 -2.77 33.66
C VAL A 344 -115.14 -3.33 34.95
N PRO A 345 -113.92 -2.93 35.33
CA PRO A 345 -113.23 -3.52 36.47
C PRO A 345 -113.86 -3.07 37.79
N THR A 346 -114.13 -4.03 38.67
CA THR A 346 -114.60 -3.80 40.05
C THR A 346 -113.42 -3.47 40.98
N GLU A 347 -113.65 -2.59 41.97
CA GLU A 347 -112.62 -1.98 42.85
C GLU A 347 -111.74 -2.96 43.64
N GLU A 348 -112.09 -4.24 43.72
CA GLU A 348 -111.32 -5.26 44.46
C GLU A 348 -110.01 -5.68 43.74
N GLU A 349 -109.90 -5.49 42.42
CA GLU A 349 -108.72 -5.88 41.62
C GLU A 349 -107.56 -4.86 41.75
N GLN A 350 -107.85 -3.61 42.11
CA GLN A 350 -106.83 -2.56 42.35
C GLN A 350 -106.06 -2.77 43.66
N ASP A 351 -106.68 -3.37 44.68
CA ASP A 351 -106.06 -3.59 45.99
C ASP A 351 -105.06 -4.76 45.98
N ILE A 352 -105.27 -5.76 45.13
CA ILE A 352 -104.34 -6.91 44.98
C ILE A 352 -103.06 -6.44 44.24
N ALA A 353 -103.21 -5.63 43.19
CA ALA A 353 -102.07 -5.04 42.47
C ALA A 353 -101.23 -4.11 43.37
N ALA A 354 -101.87 -3.30 44.22
CA ALA A 354 -101.19 -2.43 45.17
C ALA A 354 -100.36 -3.22 46.21
N ASN A 355 -100.85 -4.38 46.65
CA ASN A 355 -100.15 -5.24 47.60
C ASN A 355 -98.97 -6.01 46.99
N LEU A 356 -99.01 -6.34 45.69
CA LEU A 356 -97.86 -6.91 44.98
C LEU A 356 -96.63 -5.98 45.00
N SER A 357 -96.85 -4.68 44.84
CA SER A 357 -95.79 -3.64 44.95
C SER A 357 -95.14 -3.60 46.34
N LYS A 358 -95.89 -3.94 47.41
CA LYS A 358 -95.37 -4.00 48.78
C LYS A 358 -94.52 -5.26 49.01
N VAL A 359 -94.94 -6.40 48.44
CA VAL A 359 -94.20 -7.66 48.47
C VAL A 359 -92.87 -7.53 47.70
N TRP A 360 -92.89 -6.84 46.55
CA TRP A 360 -91.67 -6.53 45.79
C TRP A 360 -90.69 -5.63 46.57
N ARG A 361 -91.20 -4.66 47.33
CA ARG A 361 -90.38 -3.82 48.21
C ARG A 361 -89.74 -4.61 49.34
N LEU A 362 -90.48 -5.53 49.96
CA LEU A 362 -89.97 -6.45 50.99
C LEU A 362 -88.90 -7.42 50.45
N LEU A 363 -89.04 -7.89 49.21
CA LEU A 363 -88.02 -8.73 48.55
C LEU A 363 -86.72 -7.96 48.27
N VAL A 364 -86.81 -6.70 47.84
CA VAL A 364 -85.65 -5.81 47.64
C VAL A 364 -84.98 -5.46 48.98
N GLU A 365 -85.77 -5.26 50.04
CA GLU A 365 -85.27 -5.02 51.40
C GLU A 365 -84.57 -6.25 51.99
N LEU A 366 -85.11 -7.46 51.78
CA LEU A 366 -84.46 -8.72 52.16
C LEU A 366 -83.18 -9.01 51.37
N LEU A 367 -83.13 -8.67 50.07
CA LEU A 367 -81.92 -8.75 49.24
C LEU A 367 -80.84 -7.74 49.67
N GLY A 368 -81.22 -6.55 50.14
CA GLY A 368 -80.30 -5.55 50.69
C GLY A 368 -79.59 -6.00 51.98
N HIS A 369 -80.21 -6.88 52.77
CA HIS A 369 -79.65 -7.40 54.01
C HIS A 369 -78.61 -8.52 53.82
N HIS A 370 -78.43 -9.04 52.60
CA HIS A 370 -77.40 -10.06 52.28
C HIS A 370 -76.04 -9.47 51.89
N VAL A 371 -75.91 -8.14 51.76
CA VAL A 371 -74.60 -7.47 51.65
C VAL A 371 -74.05 -7.27 53.06
N LYS A 372 -73.36 -8.29 53.58
CA LYS A 372 -72.62 -8.18 54.84
C LYS A 372 -71.60 -7.02 54.75
N PRO A 373 -71.61 -6.04 55.67
CA PRO A 373 -70.48 -5.15 55.82
C PRO A 373 -69.32 -5.99 56.38
N THR A 374 -68.23 -6.07 55.64
CA THR A 374 -66.96 -6.61 56.13
C THR A 374 -66.44 -5.69 57.21
N VAL A 375 -66.74 -6.02 58.46
CA VAL A 375 -66.13 -5.40 59.64
C VAL A 375 -64.75 -6.02 59.82
N GLY A 376 -63.70 -5.22 59.68
CA GLY A 376 -62.34 -5.64 60.06
C GLY A 376 -61.25 -5.04 59.19
N ASP A 377 -61.02 -3.74 59.31
CA ASP A 377 -59.66 -3.23 59.50
C ASP A 377 -59.75 -1.73 59.80
N SER A 378 -59.54 -1.39 61.08
CA SER A 378 -59.14 -0.02 61.41
C SER A 378 -57.70 0.15 60.93
N SER A 379 -57.57 0.38 59.62
CA SER A 379 -56.35 0.89 59.03
C SER A 379 -55.92 2.13 59.81
N PRO A 380 -54.62 2.32 60.11
CA PRO A 380 -54.10 3.47 60.84
C PRO A 380 -54.37 4.84 60.15
N ASN A 381 -55.05 4.83 59.00
CA ASN A 381 -55.47 5.99 58.23
C ASN A 381 -56.95 6.41 58.40
N SER A 382 -57.76 5.73 59.22
CA SER A 382 -59.17 6.12 59.39
C SER A 382 -59.30 7.38 60.26
N CYS A 383 -59.65 8.52 59.64
CA CYS A 383 -59.93 9.79 60.32
C CYS A 383 -61.31 9.84 61.00
N TYR A 384 -62.02 8.72 61.04
CA TYR A 384 -63.38 8.60 61.53
C TYR A 384 -63.42 7.80 62.83
N LYS A 385 -64.11 8.34 63.84
CA LYS A 385 -64.43 7.65 65.10
C LYS A 385 -65.92 7.32 65.12
N SER A 386 -66.27 6.09 65.44
CA SER A 386 -67.67 5.69 65.65
C SER A 386 -68.18 6.30 66.97
N VAL A 387 -69.26 7.06 66.90
CA VAL A 387 -69.97 7.62 68.06
C VAL A 387 -71.40 7.07 68.06
N ASP A 388 -71.82 6.48 69.17
CA ASP A 388 -73.18 5.96 69.30
C ASP A 388 -74.18 7.09 69.46
N THR A 389 -75.14 7.15 68.53
CA THR A 389 -76.28 8.07 68.62
C THR A 389 -77.55 7.27 68.91
N PRO A 390 -78.65 7.91 69.39
CA PRO A 390 -79.89 7.20 69.70
C PRO A 390 -80.54 6.46 68.50
N LYS A 391 -80.07 6.70 67.27
CA LYS A 391 -80.47 5.99 66.04
C LYS A 391 -79.41 4.99 65.54
N GLY A 392 -78.41 4.65 66.35
CA GLY A 392 -77.31 3.72 66.03
C GLY A 392 -75.93 4.40 65.95
N PRO A 393 -74.85 3.59 65.77
CA PRO A 393 -73.47 4.07 65.65
C PRO A 393 -73.32 4.91 64.37
N LYS A 394 -72.83 6.14 64.49
CA LYS A 394 -72.46 7.00 63.35
C LYS A 394 -70.97 7.29 63.37
N LEU A 395 -70.30 7.13 62.23
CA LEU A 395 -68.90 7.52 62.08
C LEU A 395 -68.82 9.05 61.98
N VAL A 396 -68.15 9.68 62.94
CA VAL A 396 -67.90 11.13 63.00
C VAL A 396 -66.42 11.39 62.83
N ILE A 397 -66.06 12.40 62.03
CA ILE A 397 -64.67 12.77 61.78
C ILE A 397 -64.02 13.28 63.06
N SER A 398 -62.89 12.69 63.46
CA SER A 398 -62.14 13.12 64.64
C SER A 398 -61.20 14.27 64.27
N VAL A 399 -61.61 15.51 64.54
CA VAL A 399 -60.86 16.74 64.22
C VAL A 399 -59.38 16.68 64.63
N SER A 400 -59.06 16.11 65.80
CA SER A 400 -57.68 15.96 66.28
C SER A 400 -56.84 14.94 65.48
N GLN A 401 -57.45 13.87 64.99
CA GLN A 401 -56.77 12.86 64.15
C GLN A 401 -56.56 13.41 62.73
N THR A 402 -57.55 14.13 62.19
CA THR A 402 -57.40 14.81 60.90
C THR A 402 -56.30 15.87 60.95
N PHE A 403 -56.18 16.60 62.06
CA PHE A 403 -55.13 17.60 62.27
C PHE A 403 -53.72 16.98 62.32
N LEU A 404 -53.54 15.88 63.06
CA LEU A 404 -52.26 15.15 63.11
C LEU A 404 -51.87 14.61 61.73
N ARG A 405 -52.83 13.99 61.03
CA ARG A 405 -52.59 13.47 59.68
C ARG A 405 -52.22 14.57 58.69
N LEU A 406 -52.89 15.72 58.75
CA LEU A 406 -52.57 16.87 57.91
C LEU A 406 -51.17 17.40 58.21
N LYS A 407 -50.78 17.49 59.48
CA LYS A 407 -49.42 17.89 59.87
C LYS A 407 -48.37 16.93 59.30
N ASP A 408 -48.59 15.62 59.42
CA ASP A 408 -47.66 14.61 58.90
C ASP A 408 -47.55 14.69 57.37
N LEU A 409 -48.67 14.83 56.67
CA LEU A 409 -48.70 15.04 55.22
C LEU A 409 -47.99 16.33 54.79
N ILE A 410 -48.07 17.40 55.57
CA ILE A 410 -47.35 18.65 55.29
C ILE A 410 -45.83 18.45 55.47
N LEU A 411 -45.40 17.74 56.52
CA LEU A 411 -43.98 17.44 56.73
C LEU A 411 -43.43 16.54 55.62
N GLU A 412 -44.20 15.51 55.25
CA GLU A 412 -43.89 14.62 54.14
C GLU A 412 -43.81 15.39 52.81
N LYS A 413 -44.81 16.22 52.49
CA LYS A 413 -44.78 17.12 51.33
C LYS A 413 -43.51 17.97 51.33
N ASN A 414 -43.17 18.60 52.45
CA ASN A 414 -41.99 19.46 52.54
C ASN A 414 -40.68 18.67 52.38
N SER A 415 -40.62 17.43 52.86
CA SER A 415 -39.49 16.52 52.64
C SER A 415 -39.36 16.15 51.16
N LEU A 416 -40.47 15.74 50.53
CA LEU A 416 -40.51 15.41 49.10
C LEU A 416 -40.15 16.61 48.22
N VAL A 417 -40.59 17.82 48.58
CA VAL A 417 -40.21 19.05 47.86
C VAL A 417 -38.71 19.30 47.94
N LYS A 418 -38.07 19.06 49.08
CA LYS A 418 -36.61 19.17 49.21
C LYS A 418 -35.88 18.14 48.35
N GLU A 419 -36.36 16.89 48.36
CA GLU A 419 -35.76 15.83 47.56
C GLU A 419 -35.93 16.09 46.05
N VAL A 420 -37.10 16.56 45.62
CA VAL A 420 -37.32 17.03 44.24
C VAL A 420 -36.39 18.21 43.89
N GLY A 421 -36.15 19.13 44.83
CA GLY A 421 -35.18 20.21 44.65
C GLY A 421 -33.76 19.69 44.42
N ARG A 422 -33.31 18.75 45.25
CA ARG A 422 -31.99 18.10 45.12
C ARG A 422 -31.86 17.33 43.79
N LEU A 423 -32.92 16.63 43.38
CA LEU A 423 -32.95 15.92 42.10
C LEU A 423 -32.89 16.89 40.92
N LYS A 424 -33.57 18.04 40.99
CA LYS A 424 -33.48 19.08 39.95
C LYS A 424 -32.07 19.65 39.82
N GLU A 425 -31.41 19.93 40.95
CA GLU A 425 -30.03 20.43 40.95
C GLU A 425 -29.07 19.39 40.37
N LEU A 426 -29.19 18.13 40.79
CA LEU A 426 -28.41 17.04 40.21
C LEU A 426 -28.66 16.92 38.69
N ASN A 427 -29.92 16.95 38.25
CA ASN A 427 -30.24 16.83 36.83
C ASN A 427 -29.64 17.99 36.03
N SER A 428 -29.72 19.22 36.55
CA SER A 428 -29.08 20.38 35.92
C SER A 428 -27.57 20.22 35.82
N THR A 429 -26.89 19.68 36.85
CA THR A 429 -25.44 19.41 36.76
C THR A 429 -25.11 18.32 35.75
N LEU A 430 -25.97 17.31 35.59
CA LEU A 430 -25.78 16.25 34.60
C LEU A 430 -26.00 16.76 33.18
N GLU A 431 -27.02 17.60 32.97
CA GLU A 431 -27.29 18.28 31.70
C GLU A 431 -26.09 19.14 31.29
N SER A 432 -25.58 20.00 32.18
CA SER A 432 -24.39 20.82 31.86
C SER A 432 -23.14 19.98 31.57
N ARG A 433 -22.94 18.86 32.27
CA ARG A 433 -21.82 17.94 31.98
C ARG A 433 -22.00 17.20 30.66
N LEU A 434 -23.23 16.86 30.29
CA LEU A 434 -23.56 16.24 29.01
C LEU A 434 -23.25 17.22 27.88
N GLU A 435 -23.72 18.46 27.98
CA GLU A 435 -23.45 19.53 27.01
C GLU A 435 -21.93 19.79 26.85
N GLU A 436 -21.17 19.82 27.95
CA GLU A 436 -19.71 19.97 27.89
C GLU A 436 -19.05 18.79 27.15
N GLN A 437 -19.50 17.56 27.41
CA GLN A 437 -19.00 16.38 26.73
C GLN A 437 -19.37 16.36 25.25
N GLU A 438 -20.59 16.75 24.89
CA GLU A 438 -21.02 16.90 23.50
C GLU A 438 -20.18 17.94 22.77
N GLY A 439 -19.91 19.10 23.40
CA GLY A 439 -19.02 20.13 22.84
C GLY A 439 -17.60 19.60 22.62
N ARG A 440 -17.04 18.85 23.57
CA ARG A 440 -15.71 18.23 23.41
C ARG A 440 -15.69 17.19 22.29
N LEU A 441 -16.73 16.37 22.16
CA LEU A 441 -16.85 15.41 21.08
C LEU A 441 -16.96 16.09 19.72
N ALA A 442 -17.68 17.21 19.62
CA ALA A 442 -17.78 18.00 18.40
C ALA A 442 -16.40 18.50 17.94
N VAL A 443 -15.59 19.06 18.86
CA VAL A 443 -14.22 19.50 18.55
C VAL A 443 -13.35 18.32 18.09
N VAL A 444 -13.41 17.18 18.77
CA VAL A 444 -12.66 15.98 18.35
C VAL A 444 -13.10 15.50 16.96
N ALA A 445 -14.40 15.55 16.66
CA ALA A 445 -14.92 15.17 15.35
C ALA A 445 -14.42 16.11 14.24
N GLU A 446 -14.37 17.42 14.50
CA GLU A 446 -13.82 18.42 13.57
C GLU A 446 -12.32 18.19 13.31
N GLU A 447 -11.53 17.96 14.36
CA GLU A 447 -10.10 17.67 14.22
C GLU A 447 -9.84 16.35 13.47
N LEU A 448 -10.67 15.33 13.70
CA LEU A 448 -10.62 14.09 12.93
C LEU A 448 -10.97 14.32 11.45
N HIS A 449 -11.92 15.19 11.16
CA HIS A 449 -12.25 15.56 9.80
C HIS A 449 -11.06 16.27 9.11
N ASN A 450 -10.47 17.26 9.77
CA ASN A 450 -9.29 17.99 9.27
C ASN A 450 -8.10 17.08 9.00
N THR A 451 -7.79 16.16 9.93
CA THR A 451 -6.71 15.19 9.74
C THR A 451 -7.02 14.20 8.61
N TRP A 452 -8.27 13.79 8.47
CA TRP A 452 -8.70 12.93 7.37
C TRP A 452 -8.56 13.62 6.01
N GLU A 453 -8.89 14.91 5.90
CA GLU A 453 -8.64 15.69 4.68
C GLU A 453 -7.16 15.78 4.34
N VAL A 454 -6.30 16.06 5.32
CA VAL A 454 -4.84 16.09 5.11
C VAL A 454 -4.36 14.74 4.59
N VAL A 455 -4.80 13.63 5.21
CA VAL A 455 -4.46 12.28 4.76
C VAL A 455 -4.95 12.02 3.33
N ASN A 456 -6.14 12.50 2.95
CA ASN A 456 -6.65 12.37 1.59
C ASN A 456 -5.80 13.18 0.59
N ARG A 457 -5.43 14.42 0.93
CA ARG A 457 -4.50 15.22 0.11
C ARG A 457 -3.17 14.48 -0.08
N LEU A 458 -2.56 13.95 0.99
CA LEU A 458 -1.33 13.17 0.89
C LEU A 458 -1.50 11.92 0.00
N LYS A 459 -2.63 11.20 0.12
CA LYS A 459 -2.92 10.04 -0.74
C LYS A 459 -3.02 10.42 -2.21
N THR A 460 -3.65 11.55 -2.54
CA THR A 460 -3.73 12.03 -3.93
C THR A 460 -2.36 12.45 -4.46
N GLN A 461 -1.57 13.18 -3.68
CA GLN A 461 -0.20 13.55 -4.05
C GLN A 461 0.69 12.33 -4.26
N HIS A 462 0.59 11.32 -3.39
CA HIS A 462 1.31 10.06 -3.55
C HIS A 462 0.93 9.35 -4.86
N LYS A 463 -0.36 9.29 -5.20
CA LYS A 463 -0.82 8.73 -6.49
C LYS A 463 -0.24 9.51 -7.67
N HIS A 464 -0.24 10.84 -7.63
CA HIS A 464 0.35 11.66 -8.70
C HIS A 464 1.85 11.44 -8.86
N LEU A 465 2.61 11.44 -7.76
CA LEU A 465 4.05 11.16 -7.77
C LEU A 465 4.35 9.76 -8.31
N HIS A 466 3.58 8.76 -7.90
CA HIS A 466 3.75 7.40 -8.40
C HIS A 466 3.46 7.27 -9.90
N THR A 467 2.45 7.97 -10.41
CA THR A 467 2.19 8.03 -11.86
C THR A 467 3.34 8.73 -12.59
N HIS A 468 3.83 9.85 -12.06
CA HIS A 468 4.97 10.55 -12.66
C HIS A 468 6.24 9.69 -12.68
N GLU A 469 6.51 8.97 -11.59
CA GLU A 469 7.60 8.00 -11.52
C GLU A 469 7.48 6.92 -12.60
N LYS A 470 6.28 6.37 -12.82
CA LYS A 470 6.05 5.38 -13.88
C LYS A 470 6.34 5.94 -15.27
N VAL A 471 5.91 7.17 -15.55
CA VAL A 471 6.19 7.86 -16.81
C VAL A 471 7.70 8.02 -17.00
N LEU A 472 8.42 8.52 -15.99
CA LEU A 472 9.88 8.68 -16.06
C LEU A 472 10.61 7.34 -16.25
N ARG A 473 10.14 6.27 -15.60
CA ARG A 473 10.69 4.91 -15.80
C ARG A 473 10.49 4.43 -17.24
N TYR A 474 9.34 4.69 -17.84
CA TYR A 474 9.06 4.36 -19.23
C TYR A 474 9.95 5.15 -20.19
N GLU A 475 10.05 6.48 -20.01
CA GLU A 475 10.92 7.33 -20.82
C GLU A 475 12.39 6.91 -20.71
N LEU A 476 12.86 6.58 -19.52
CA LEU A 476 14.22 6.09 -19.31
C LEU A 476 14.45 4.76 -20.03
N ALA A 477 13.49 3.84 -19.98
CA ALA A 477 13.56 2.57 -20.70
C ALA A 477 13.62 2.79 -22.22
N GLN A 478 12.78 3.69 -22.76
CA GLN A 478 12.80 4.06 -24.17
C GLN A 478 14.15 4.68 -24.58
N LYS A 479 14.69 5.61 -23.78
CA LYS A 479 16.02 6.20 -24.03
C LYS A 479 17.14 5.16 -24.02
N ARG A 480 17.08 4.17 -23.14
CA ARG A 480 18.05 3.05 -23.11
C ARG A 480 17.96 2.18 -24.35
N LEU A 481 16.75 1.92 -24.87
CA LEU A 481 16.58 1.18 -26.12
C LEU A 481 17.21 1.94 -27.29
N MET A 482 16.91 3.24 -27.44
CA MET A 482 17.51 4.07 -28.50
C MET A 482 19.05 4.10 -28.40
N LEU A 483 19.61 4.23 -27.20
CA LEU A 483 21.06 4.19 -27.01
C LEU A 483 21.68 2.84 -27.39
N ASN A 484 21.01 1.72 -27.12
CA ASN A 484 21.50 0.40 -27.51
C ASN A 484 21.45 0.21 -29.03
N GLU A 485 20.43 0.75 -29.70
CA GLU A 485 20.31 0.73 -31.15
C GLU A 485 21.43 1.56 -31.80
N LEU A 486 21.65 2.80 -31.35
CA LEU A 486 22.77 3.63 -31.82
C LEU A 486 24.13 2.97 -31.58
N LYS A 487 24.32 2.27 -30.45
CA LYS A 487 25.55 1.49 -30.20
C LYS A 487 25.72 0.35 -31.20
N LYS A 488 24.64 -0.36 -31.53
CA LYS A 488 24.67 -1.44 -32.53
C LYS A 488 24.98 -0.88 -33.91
N GLU A 489 24.38 0.24 -34.30
CA GLU A 489 24.68 0.92 -35.56
C GLU A 489 26.15 1.35 -35.63
N LEU A 490 26.69 1.92 -34.54
CA LEU A 490 28.09 2.32 -34.47
C LEU A 490 29.03 1.11 -34.59
N GLU A 491 28.69 -0.03 -33.97
CA GLU A 491 29.48 -1.25 -34.11
C GLU A 491 29.42 -1.80 -35.53
N ASN A 492 28.24 -1.82 -36.17
CA ASN A 492 28.11 -2.18 -37.58
C ASN A 492 28.95 -1.25 -38.49
N CYS A 493 28.98 0.06 -38.20
CA CYS A 493 29.85 0.99 -38.92
C CYS A 493 31.33 0.65 -38.74
N LYS A 494 31.78 0.35 -37.51
CA LYS A 494 33.16 -0.06 -37.25
C LYS A 494 33.53 -1.35 -37.99
N GLU A 495 32.66 -2.35 -37.97
CA GLU A 495 32.85 -3.61 -38.71
C GLU A 495 32.95 -3.35 -40.22
N SER A 496 32.09 -2.49 -40.77
CA SER A 496 32.12 -2.08 -42.17
C SER A 496 33.45 -1.41 -42.53
N TRP A 497 33.96 -0.50 -41.68
CA TRP A 497 35.26 0.14 -41.86
C TRP A 497 36.43 -0.83 -41.69
N ALA A 498 36.34 -1.80 -40.78
CA ALA A 498 37.34 -2.85 -40.62
C ALA A 498 37.40 -3.74 -41.87
N LEU A 499 36.24 -4.13 -42.40
CA LEU A 499 36.14 -4.90 -43.65
C LEU A 499 36.67 -4.10 -44.84
N ALA A 500 36.35 -2.81 -44.93
CA ALA A 500 36.87 -1.93 -45.99
C ALA A 500 38.40 -1.82 -45.92
N ARG A 501 38.98 -1.66 -44.72
CA ARG A 501 40.44 -1.64 -44.52
C ARG A 501 41.08 -2.98 -44.86
N ALA A 502 40.48 -4.10 -44.46
CA ALA A 502 40.97 -5.43 -44.82
C ALA A 502 40.94 -5.66 -46.33
N LYS A 503 39.87 -5.25 -47.02
CA LYS A 503 39.79 -5.28 -48.48
C LYS A 503 40.84 -4.39 -49.13
N ASN A 504 41.06 -3.17 -48.64
CA ASN A 504 42.11 -2.30 -49.15
C ASN A 504 43.49 -2.95 -48.99
N SER A 505 43.79 -3.52 -47.82
CA SER A 505 45.03 -4.27 -47.57
C SER A 505 45.19 -5.44 -48.55
N GLN A 506 44.14 -6.23 -48.77
CA GLN A 506 44.16 -7.31 -49.76
C GLN A 506 44.42 -6.78 -51.16
N THR A 507 43.72 -5.72 -51.58
CA THR A 507 43.96 -5.14 -52.91
C THR A 507 45.38 -4.59 -53.05
N GLU A 508 45.97 -4.02 -52.00
CA GLU A 508 47.38 -3.58 -52.01
C GLU A 508 48.36 -4.74 -52.15
N GLU A 509 48.07 -5.89 -51.51
CA GLU A 509 48.83 -7.13 -51.67
C GLU A 509 48.71 -7.68 -53.10
N ASP A 510 47.48 -7.74 -53.63
CA ASP A 510 47.22 -8.17 -55.01
C ASP A 510 47.99 -7.26 -56.01
N TRP A 511 47.94 -5.93 -55.82
CA TRP A 511 48.72 -4.99 -56.64
C TRP A 511 50.23 -5.21 -56.53
N ARG A 512 50.72 -5.57 -55.34
CA ARG A 512 52.13 -5.90 -55.12
C ARG A 512 52.53 -7.18 -55.85
N GLU A 513 51.67 -8.20 -55.82
CA GLU A 513 51.87 -9.45 -56.55
C GLU A 513 51.86 -9.23 -58.06
N LEU A 514 50.88 -8.50 -58.59
CA LEU A 514 50.84 -8.13 -60.01
C LEU A 514 52.12 -7.40 -60.43
N ARG A 515 52.61 -6.43 -59.63
CA ARG A 515 53.86 -5.72 -59.92
C ARG A 515 55.06 -6.67 -59.96
N LYS A 516 55.12 -7.65 -59.06
CA LYS A 516 56.15 -8.70 -59.08
C LYS A 516 56.03 -9.57 -60.33
N GLU A 517 54.82 -10.01 -60.69
CA GLU A 517 54.61 -10.77 -61.93
C GLU A 517 55.03 -9.99 -63.18
N PHE A 518 54.65 -8.71 -63.29
CA PHE A 518 55.04 -7.87 -64.42
C PHE A 518 56.56 -7.69 -64.49
N ALA A 519 57.24 -7.53 -63.36
CA ALA A 519 58.70 -7.47 -63.30
C ALA A 519 59.33 -8.80 -63.78
N SER A 520 58.82 -9.94 -63.32
CA SER A 520 59.27 -11.26 -63.77
C SER A 520 59.04 -11.49 -65.27
N ARG A 521 57.87 -11.11 -65.81
CA ARG A 521 57.59 -11.19 -67.26
C ARG A 521 58.51 -10.29 -68.07
N LYS A 522 58.83 -9.09 -67.55
CA LYS A 522 59.78 -8.18 -68.19
C LYS A 522 61.18 -8.80 -68.25
N GLN A 523 61.65 -9.43 -67.18
CA GLN A 523 62.96 -10.10 -67.18
C GLN A 523 63.01 -11.31 -68.14
N VAL A 524 61.93 -12.08 -68.25
CA VAL A 524 61.84 -13.18 -69.23
C VAL A 524 61.76 -12.66 -70.66
N SER A 525 61.09 -11.53 -70.91
CA SER A 525 60.97 -10.91 -72.23
C SER A 525 62.23 -10.17 -72.70
N SER A 526 63.08 -9.70 -71.77
CA SER A 526 64.33 -9.00 -72.10
C SER A 526 65.47 -9.94 -72.51
N ALA A 527 65.28 -11.26 -72.46
CA ALA A 527 66.28 -12.21 -72.95
C ALA A 527 66.28 -12.42 -74.48
N GLU A 528 65.35 -11.82 -75.24
CA GLU A 528 65.20 -12.09 -76.68
C GLU A 528 65.31 -10.86 -77.61
N SER A 529 65.37 -9.62 -77.10
CA SER A 529 65.40 -8.44 -77.98
C SER A 529 66.73 -7.70 -77.90
N GLY A 530 67.66 -8.08 -78.78
CA GLY A 530 68.86 -7.32 -79.10
C GLY A 530 68.58 -6.31 -80.23
N TYR A 531 68.68 -5.02 -79.93
CA TYR A 531 69.01 -4.01 -80.93
C TYR A 531 69.66 -2.79 -80.26
N GLU A 532 70.98 -2.69 -80.43
CA GLU A 532 71.73 -1.44 -80.36
C GLU A 532 71.50 -0.67 -81.66
N GLU A 533 71.25 0.63 -81.60
CA GLU A 533 71.93 1.57 -82.50
C GLU A 533 72.04 2.96 -81.85
N SER A 534 73.25 3.49 -81.96
CA SER A 534 73.84 4.71 -81.42
C SER A 534 73.90 5.76 -82.56
N PRO A 535 74.74 6.83 -82.55
CA PRO A 535 74.73 8.07 -81.76
C PRO A 535 74.81 9.35 -82.65
N GLY A 536 74.77 10.53 -82.01
CA GLY A 536 75.27 11.80 -82.57
C GLY A 536 74.32 12.98 -82.32
N ASP A 537 74.73 14.16 -81.87
CA ASP A 537 76.08 14.73 -81.77
C ASP A 537 76.01 16.07 -81.00
N SER A 538 77.17 16.50 -80.47
CA SER A 538 77.53 17.78 -79.80
C SER A 538 76.89 18.04 -78.43
N GLN A 539 77.56 17.91 -77.26
CA GLN A 539 78.97 18.09 -76.85
C GLN A 539 79.49 19.52 -77.06
N ASP A 540 79.34 20.34 -76.03
CA ASP A 540 80.37 21.28 -75.58
C ASP A 540 80.60 20.97 -74.08
N GLU A 541 81.88 20.83 -73.76
CA GLU A 541 82.45 20.13 -72.61
C GLU A 541 83.05 21.08 -71.57
N GLU A 542 83.18 20.52 -70.36
CA GLU A 542 84.18 20.81 -69.32
C GLU A 542 84.06 22.08 -68.43
N ASP A 543 83.72 21.84 -67.15
CA ASP A 543 84.65 22.16 -66.05
C ASP A 543 84.52 21.18 -64.85
N TRP A 544 85.39 20.16 -64.87
CA TRP A 544 86.13 19.55 -63.77
C TRP A 544 85.54 19.43 -62.33
N SER A 545 85.07 18.21 -62.06
CA SER A 545 85.61 17.25 -61.07
C SER A 545 85.29 17.34 -59.55
N ALA A 546 85.04 16.12 -59.03
CA ALA A 546 85.17 15.62 -57.66
C ALA A 546 83.98 15.75 -56.68
N ARG A 547 83.14 14.69 -56.61
CA ARG A 547 83.18 13.70 -55.50
C ARG A 547 82.28 12.48 -55.80
N GLU A 548 82.90 11.45 -56.36
CA GLU A 548 82.59 10.01 -56.22
C GLU A 548 82.41 9.62 -54.73
N GLU A 549 81.73 8.56 -54.31
CA GLU A 549 80.99 7.46 -54.94
C GLU A 549 80.35 6.63 -53.81
N GLN A 550 79.45 5.72 -54.21
CA GLN A 550 79.24 4.39 -53.60
C GLN A 550 78.53 4.30 -52.24
N ASP A 551 77.67 3.33 -52.00
CA ASP A 551 77.05 2.32 -52.86
C ASP A 551 75.81 1.82 -52.11
N SER A 552 74.98 1.18 -52.91
CA SER A 552 73.79 0.40 -52.63
C SER A 552 74.01 -0.83 -51.74
N GLU A 553 72.89 -1.53 -51.49
CA GLU A 553 72.71 -2.90 -50.97
C GLU A 553 72.47 -3.05 -49.45
N ASP A 554 71.70 -4.02 -48.93
CA ASP A 554 70.66 -4.97 -49.39
C ASP A 554 70.33 -5.85 -48.15
N VAL A 555 69.18 -6.53 -48.17
CA VAL A 555 68.81 -7.79 -47.47
C VAL A 555 68.31 -7.78 -46.01
N SER A 556 67.01 -8.15 -45.89
CA SER A 556 66.27 -9.07 -44.97
C SER A 556 66.55 -9.06 -43.44
N GLU A 557 65.65 -9.37 -42.50
CA GLU A 557 64.37 -10.08 -42.43
C GLU A 557 63.76 -9.84 -41.01
N ASN A 558 62.44 -10.03 -40.87
CA ASN A 558 61.68 -10.34 -39.63
C ASN A 558 61.22 -9.25 -38.60
N LYS A 559 59.89 -9.04 -38.61
CA LYS A 559 58.90 -9.17 -37.51
C LYS A 559 59.16 -8.51 -36.14
N SER A 560 58.35 -7.49 -35.79
CA SER A 560 57.10 -7.58 -35.00
C SER A 560 56.61 -6.19 -34.54
N ASP A 561 55.30 -6.00 -34.55
CA ASP A 561 54.46 -5.06 -33.76
C ASP A 561 54.92 -4.78 -32.30
N PRO A 562 54.28 -3.87 -31.53
CA PRO A 562 53.69 -2.55 -31.85
C PRO A 562 53.96 -1.49 -30.73
N GLU A 563 53.26 -0.34 -30.79
CA GLU A 563 52.65 0.42 -29.67
C GLU A 563 53.04 1.89 -29.36
N GLU A 564 51.97 2.70 -29.42
CA GLU A 564 51.49 3.73 -28.47
C GLU A 564 52.29 5.01 -28.16
N THR A 565 51.66 6.16 -28.39
CA THR A 565 51.03 6.92 -27.29
C THR A 565 50.04 8.00 -27.78
N LYS A 566 48.82 7.91 -27.24
CA LYS A 566 47.97 8.95 -26.63
C LYS A 566 47.89 10.33 -27.31
N GLU A 567 46.67 10.73 -27.70
CA GLU A 567 46.20 12.08 -27.40
C GLU A 567 44.67 12.20 -27.27
N HIS A 568 44.29 13.08 -26.35
CA HIS A 568 42.96 13.39 -25.87
C HIS A 568 42.13 14.14 -26.91
N CYS A 569 40.88 13.74 -27.11
CA CYS A 569 39.89 14.58 -27.77
C CYS A 569 39.04 15.29 -26.71
N ALA A 570 39.37 16.55 -26.44
CA ALA A 570 38.45 17.54 -25.88
C ALA A 570 38.17 18.55 -26.99
N THR A 571 36.97 18.52 -27.54
CA THR A 571 36.48 19.53 -28.49
C THR A 571 36.02 20.78 -27.73
N PRO A 572 36.42 21.99 -28.17
CA PRO A 572 35.78 23.23 -27.77
C PRO A 572 34.53 23.46 -28.62
N ALA A 573 33.51 24.02 -27.98
CA ALA A 573 32.27 24.51 -28.58
C ALA A 573 32.45 25.95 -29.08
N ASN A 574 31.89 26.23 -30.26
CA ASN A 574 31.35 27.49 -30.82
C ASN A 574 31.22 27.24 -32.34
N GLU A 575 30.18 27.58 -33.09
CA GLU A 575 29.24 28.69 -33.12
C GLU A 575 28.08 28.34 -34.09
N LEU A 576 26.86 28.86 -33.85
CA LEU A 576 25.97 29.54 -34.82
C LEU A 576 24.51 29.59 -34.32
N GLU A 577 24.17 30.77 -33.80
CA GLU A 577 22.95 31.60 -34.01
C GLU A 577 21.84 31.02 -34.90
N SER A 578 20.59 30.90 -34.42
CA SER A 578 19.58 31.95 -34.18
C SER A 578 18.99 32.57 -35.45
N ASN A 579 17.73 32.23 -35.73
CA ASN A 579 16.79 32.96 -36.58
C ASN A 579 15.39 32.79 -35.99
N VAL A 580 14.86 33.80 -35.29
CA VAL A 580 13.46 34.26 -35.42
C VAL A 580 13.39 35.72 -34.97
N SER A 581 12.75 36.50 -35.83
CA SER A 581 12.62 37.95 -35.89
C SER A 581 11.62 38.58 -34.90
N ASP A 582 11.92 39.85 -34.62
CA ASP A 582 11.08 40.99 -34.21
C ASP A 582 9.55 40.85 -34.13
N VAL A 583 8.97 41.31 -33.00
CA VAL A 583 7.95 42.39 -32.99
C VAL A 583 8.08 43.27 -31.71
N LYS A 584 8.30 44.55 -31.99
CA LYS A 584 8.27 45.80 -31.22
C LYS A 584 7.09 45.99 -30.24
N MET A 585 7.34 46.60 -29.07
CA MET A 585 6.59 47.76 -28.54
C MET A 585 7.34 48.46 -27.39
N GLU A 586 7.45 49.78 -27.53
CA GLU A 586 8.15 50.76 -26.70
C GLU A 586 7.32 51.21 -25.49
N ALA A 587 7.97 51.61 -24.39
CA ALA A 587 7.72 52.88 -23.68
C ALA A 587 8.69 53.10 -22.49
N GLN A 588 9.63 54.03 -22.70
CA GLN A 588 10.07 55.13 -21.83
C GLN A 588 10.19 54.96 -20.29
N SER A 589 11.39 55.23 -19.75
CA SER A 589 11.65 56.38 -18.85
C SER A 589 13.14 56.49 -18.41
N ILE A 590 13.83 57.52 -18.92
CA ILE A 590 14.69 58.54 -18.24
C ILE A 590 15.57 58.06 -17.05
N GLY A 591 16.89 58.29 -16.96
CA GLY A 591 17.84 59.11 -17.73
C GLY A 591 19.24 59.18 -17.04
N GLU A 592 20.22 59.69 -17.79
CA GLU A 592 21.51 60.35 -17.40
C GLU A 592 22.60 59.50 -16.69
N SER A 593 23.91 59.56 -16.98
CA SER A 593 24.76 60.36 -17.90
C SER A 593 26.13 59.65 -18.07
N GLU A 594 26.78 59.82 -19.23
CA GLU A 594 28.23 60.06 -19.49
C GLU A 594 29.31 59.14 -18.85
N THR A 595 30.38 58.66 -19.50
CA THR A 595 31.22 59.17 -20.60
C THR A 595 31.95 58.03 -21.34
N THR A 596 32.25 58.33 -22.59
CA THR A 596 33.09 57.69 -23.61
C THR A 596 34.57 57.47 -23.23
N SER A 597 35.15 56.34 -23.68
CA SER A 597 36.39 56.33 -24.49
C SER A 597 36.75 54.91 -24.92
N ASP A 598 36.74 54.68 -26.23
CA ASP A 598 37.38 53.56 -26.91
C ASP A 598 38.91 53.60 -26.72
N GLU A 599 39.52 52.47 -26.39
CA GLU A 599 40.89 52.19 -26.82
C GLU A 599 41.08 50.71 -27.11
N VAL A 600 41.42 50.43 -28.36
CA VAL A 600 41.81 49.14 -28.92
C VAL A 600 43.15 48.73 -28.30
N THR A 601 43.24 47.55 -27.69
CA THR A 601 44.53 46.90 -27.46
C THR A 601 44.43 45.38 -27.57
N THR A 602 45.32 44.86 -28.40
CA THR A 602 45.61 43.46 -28.73
C THR A 602 45.88 42.56 -27.52
N PRO A 603 45.64 41.24 -27.62
CA PRO A 603 45.71 40.34 -26.48
C PRO A 603 47.17 40.05 -26.08
N THR A 604 47.51 40.35 -24.83
CA THR A 604 48.78 39.99 -24.17
C THR A 604 48.53 38.85 -23.18
N PRO A 605 49.53 38.00 -22.87
CA PRO A 605 49.33 36.63 -22.41
C PRO A 605 48.93 36.54 -20.94
N ALA A 606 48.29 35.42 -20.62
CA ALA A 606 47.70 35.03 -19.34
C ALA A 606 48.49 35.50 -18.10
N ARG A 607 47.97 36.54 -17.44
CA ARG A 607 48.28 36.82 -16.03
C ARG A 607 47.58 35.74 -15.21
N GLN A 608 48.35 34.90 -14.52
CA GLN A 608 47.81 33.90 -13.60
C GLN A 608 46.94 34.63 -12.56
N ARG A 609 45.62 34.41 -12.62
CA ARG A 609 44.66 34.95 -11.65
C ARG A 609 45.09 34.51 -10.25
N THR A 610 45.16 35.46 -9.33
CA THR A 610 45.49 35.15 -7.94
C THR A 610 44.39 34.26 -7.35
N ALA A 611 44.75 33.41 -6.37
CA ALA A 611 43.80 32.47 -5.76
C ALA A 611 42.54 33.18 -5.19
N GLU A 612 42.68 34.42 -4.70
CA GLU A 612 41.59 35.24 -4.20
C GLU A 612 40.62 35.69 -5.30
N GLU A 613 41.13 36.02 -6.49
CA GLU A 613 40.30 36.42 -7.63
C GLU A 613 39.51 35.24 -8.20
N ILE A 614 40.10 34.03 -8.17
CA ILE A 614 39.43 32.78 -8.54
C ILE A 614 38.31 32.45 -7.54
N LEU A 615 38.56 32.62 -6.24
CA LEU A 615 37.55 32.39 -5.20
C LEU A 615 36.40 33.40 -5.30
N LYS A 616 36.70 34.68 -5.52
CA LYS A 616 35.68 35.72 -5.70
C LYS A 616 34.84 35.50 -6.96
N ALA A 617 35.47 35.13 -8.08
CA ALA A 617 34.75 34.79 -9.31
C ALA A 617 33.84 33.57 -9.13
N ARG A 618 34.26 32.59 -8.29
CA ARG A 618 33.44 31.42 -7.94
C ARG A 618 32.26 31.81 -7.06
N GLU A 619 32.47 32.70 -6.09
CA GLU A 619 31.41 33.24 -5.23
C GLU A 619 30.38 34.05 -6.03
N ASP A 620 30.82 34.94 -6.91
CA ASP A 620 29.94 35.72 -7.79
C ASP A 620 29.14 34.84 -8.77
N ARG A 621 29.74 33.72 -9.21
CA ARG A 621 29.03 32.72 -10.02
C ARG A 621 28.00 31.95 -9.18
N LEU A 622 28.36 31.55 -7.96
CA LEU A 622 27.44 30.89 -7.03
C LEU A 622 26.26 31.79 -6.70
N LYS A 623 26.49 33.07 -6.40
CA LYS A 623 25.45 34.05 -6.12
C LYS A 623 24.50 34.24 -7.30
N ARG A 624 25.02 34.33 -8.53
CA ARG A 624 24.18 34.38 -9.74
C ARG A 624 23.35 33.11 -9.92
N LEU A 625 23.92 31.94 -9.64
CA LEU A 625 23.17 30.68 -9.68
C LEU A 625 22.09 30.61 -8.59
N GLU A 626 22.38 31.09 -7.39
CA GLU A 626 21.38 31.19 -6.31
C GLU A 626 20.23 32.12 -6.68
N ASP A 627 20.52 33.27 -7.28
CA ASP A 627 19.50 34.22 -7.71
C ASP A 627 18.67 33.68 -8.90
N GLN A 628 19.30 32.92 -9.81
CA GLN A 628 18.59 32.17 -10.86
C GLN A 628 17.68 31.08 -10.27
N CYS A 629 18.15 30.33 -9.26
CA CYS A 629 17.35 29.33 -8.55
C CYS A 629 16.16 29.97 -7.81
N LYS A 630 16.35 31.12 -7.15
CA LYS A 630 15.27 31.90 -6.52
C LYS A 630 14.26 32.40 -7.56
N GLY A 631 14.75 32.91 -8.69
CA GLY A 631 13.90 33.35 -9.79
C GLY A 631 13.07 32.21 -10.38
N LEU A 632 13.69 31.04 -10.57
CA LEU A 632 13.01 29.83 -11.03
C LEU A 632 11.97 29.34 -10.01
N PHE A 633 12.32 29.33 -8.73
CA PHE A 633 11.40 28.95 -7.65
C PHE A 633 10.20 29.89 -7.58
N ASN A 634 10.41 31.20 -7.68
CA ASN A 634 9.32 32.18 -7.72
C ASN A 634 8.42 31.99 -8.94
N LYS A 635 9.00 31.73 -10.12
CA LYS A 635 8.23 31.40 -11.33
C LYS A 635 7.43 30.11 -11.16
N MET A 636 8.04 29.05 -10.61
CA MET A 636 7.37 27.79 -10.32
C MET A 636 6.20 27.98 -9.33
N ASN A 637 6.41 28.77 -8.28
CA ASN A 637 5.39 29.07 -7.30
C ASN A 637 4.24 29.89 -7.92
N GLN A 638 4.55 30.89 -8.76
CA GLN A 638 3.54 31.63 -9.53
C GLN A 638 2.76 30.74 -10.50
N THR A 639 3.43 29.80 -11.19
CA THR A 639 2.75 28.84 -12.08
C THR A 639 1.87 27.87 -11.29
N SER A 640 2.30 27.45 -10.10
CA SER A 640 1.50 26.62 -9.20
C SER A 640 0.27 27.38 -8.72
N GLN A 641 0.44 28.61 -8.22
CA GLN A 641 -0.68 29.45 -7.79
C GLN A 641 -1.67 29.73 -8.92
N ARG A 642 -1.18 29.98 -10.14
CA ARG A 642 -2.04 30.14 -11.32
C ARG A 642 -2.77 28.84 -11.66
N SER A 643 -2.12 27.69 -11.53
CA SER A 643 -2.76 26.37 -11.70
C SER A 643 -3.86 26.13 -10.66
N ASP A 644 -3.62 26.50 -9.40
CA ASP A 644 -4.60 26.35 -8.32
C ASP A 644 -5.80 27.28 -8.52
N GLN A 645 -5.56 28.53 -8.96
CA GLN A 645 -6.62 29.48 -9.33
C GLN A 645 -7.45 28.97 -10.52
N LEU A 646 -6.79 28.45 -11.57
CA LEU A 646 -7.48 27.86 -12.72
C LEU A 646 -8.29 26.63 -12.31
N SER A 647 -7.74 25.78 -11.46
CA SER A 647 -8.42 24.58 -10.95
C SER A 647 -9.65 24.95 -10.12
N SER A 648 -9.53 25.94 -9.23
CA SER A 648 -10.65 26.45 -8.43
C SER A 648 -11.74 27.03 -9.32
N ARG A 649 -11.38 27.83 -10.33
CA ARG A 649 -12.32 28.38 -11.31
C ARG A 649 -12.98 27.29 -12.17
N LEU A 650 -12.28 26.20 -12.47
CA LEU A 650 -12.83 25.06 -13.19
C LEU A 650 -13.87 24.31 -12.34
N VAL A 651 -13.62 24.17 -11.04
CA VAL A 651 -14.55 23.58 -10.08
C VAL A 651 -15.80 24.46 -9.96
N GLU A 652 -15.64 25.78 -9.80
CA GLU A 652 -16.77 26.73 -9.78
C GLU A 652 -17.60 26.66 -11.07
N LEU A 653 -16.96 26.54 -12.24
CA LEU A 653 -17.66 26.36 -13.51
C LEU A 653 -18.39 25.01 -13.60
N HIS A 654 -17.80 23.93 -13.09
CA HIS A 654 -18.45 22.62 -13.02
C HIS A 654 -19.62 22.60 -12.03
N GLU A 655 -19.56 23.38 -10.97
CA GLU A 655 -20.66 23.53 -10.01
C GLU A 655 -21.82 24.31 -10.66
N HIS A 656 -21.52 25.45 -11.29
CA HIS A 656 -22.54 26.28 -11.95
C HIS A 656 -23.18 25.64 -13.19
N TYR A 657 -22.40 24.96 -14.05
CA TYR A 657 -22.90 24.41 -15.32
C TYR A 657 -23.07 22.89 -15.33
N GLY A 658 -22.49 22.17 -14.36
CA GLY A 658 -22.64 20.72 -14.23
C GLY A 658 -23.98 20.28 -13.65
N GLU A 659 -24.62 21.12 -12.82
CA GLU A 659 -25.97 20.87 -12.32
C GLU A 659 -27.05 21.17 -13.36
N GLU A 660 -26.91 22.25 -14.15
CA GLU A 660 -27.85 22.59 -15.23
C GLU A 660 -27.95 21.49 -16.30
N GLY A 661 -26.85 20.77 -16.58
CA GLY A 661 -26.82 19.63 -17.49
C GLY A 661 -27.52 18.37 -16.96
N ARG A 662 -27.63 18.19 -15.63
CA ARG A 662 -28.33 17.04 -15.02
C ARG A 662 -29.82 17.27 -14.89
N GLN A 663 -30.24 18.50 -14.59
CA GLN A 663 -31.67 18.83 -14.47
C GLN A 663 -32.40 18.75 -15.83
N ARG A 664 -31.73 19.12 -16.93
CA ARG A 664 -32.31 19.02 -18.28
C ARG A 664 -32.53 17.58 -18.74
N LYS A 665 -31.61 16.67 -18.43
CA LYS A 665 -31.72 15.23 -18.78
C LYS A 665 -32.78 14.48 -17.95
N GLN A 666 -33.10 14.96 -16.75
CA GLN A 666 -34.19 14.38 -15.94
C GLN A 666 -35.58 14.86 -16.40
N HIS A 667 -35.68 16.09 -16.93
CA HIS A 667 -36.95 16.61 -17.44
C HIS A 667 -37.37 15.96 -18.78
N ASP A 668 -36.40 15.62 -19.64
CA ASP A 668 -36.68 14.97 -20.93
C ASP A 668 -37.02 13.48 -20.80
N ALA A 669 -36.54 12.79 -19.75
CA ALA A 669 -36.86 11.39 -19.49
C ALA A 669 -38.28 11.19 -18.91
N ALA A 670 -38.81 12.17 -18.17
CA ALA A 670 -40.15 12.10 -17.60
C ALA A 670 -41.27 12.40 -18.63
N ALA A 671 -40.99 13.23 -19.64
CA ALA A 671 -41.96 13.59 -20.68
C ALA A 671 -42.25 12.44 -21.68
N ALA A 672 -41.30 11.51 -21.87
CA ALA A 672 -41.45 10.37 -22.78
C ALA A 672 -42.33 9.22 -22.22
N CYS A 673 -42.69 9.24 -20.93
CA CYS A 673 -43.38 8.13 -20.28
C CYS A 673 -44.89 8.33 -20.06
N SER A 674 -45.48 9.45 -20.50
CA SER A 674 -46.92 9.77 -20.28
C SER A 674 -47.79 9.75 -21.55
N SER A 675 -47.22 9.37 -22.69
CA SER A 675 -47.94 9.29 -23.96
C SER A 675 -47.72 7.91 -24.57
N VAL A 676 -48.62 6.96 -24.29
CA VAL A 676 -49.20 5.97 -25.22
C VAL A 676 -50.08 5.02 -24.40
N THR A 677 -51.39 5.27 -24.42
CA THR A 677 -52.42 4.23 -24.22
C THR A 677 -53.36 4.28 -25.42
N VAL A 678 -53.87 3.10 -25.83
CA VAL A 678 -54.79 2.81 -26.96
C VAL A 678 -54.05 2.75 -28.32
N ASN A 679 -53.89 1.63 -29.03
CA ASN A 679 -54.85 0.58 -29.36
C ASN A 679 -54.17 -0.66 -30.00
N VAL A 680 -54.66 -1.88 -29.69
CA VAL A 680 -54.68 -3.18 -30.44
C VAL A 680 -53.35 -3.73 -31.01
N GLY A 681 -52.91 -4.99 -30.84
CA GLY A 681 -53.47 -6.24 -30.33
C GLY A 681 -52.90 -7.43 -31.11
N CYS A 682 -52.71 -8.58 -30.44
CA CYS A 682 -52.37 -9.93 -30.96
C CYS A 682 -50.94 -10.14 -31.52
N THR A 683 -50.15 -11.17 -31.17
CA THR A 683 -50.45 -12.54 -30.68
C THR A 683 -49.23 -13.19 -30.04
N LEU A 684 -49.51 -14.06 -29.03
CA LEU A 684 -48.77 -15.26 -28.60
C LEU A 684 -47.31 -15.11 -28.12
N ALA A 685 -46.83 -15.81 -27.10
CA ALA A 685 -47.35 -16.58 -25.97
C ALA A 685 -46.09 -17.12 -25.25
N ARG A 686 -46.13 -17.15 -23.91
CA ARG A 686 -45.60 -18.23 -23.02
C ARG A 686 -44.15 -18.73 -23.24
N ARG A 687 -43.29 -18.95 -22.24
CA ARG A 687 -43.43 -19.15 -20.78
C ARG A 687 -42.05 -19.64 -20.29
N LEU A 688 -41.50 -19.06 -19.22
CA LEU A 688 -40.67 -19.67 -18.14
C LEU A 688 -39.39 -20.44 -18.57
N VAL A 689 -38.31 -20.66 -17.83
CA VAL A 689 -37.78 -20.36 -16.48
C VAL A 689 -36.39 -21.04 -16.48
N SER A 690 -35.49 -20.52 -15.64
CA SER A 690 -34.41 -21.24 -14.95
C SER A 690 -33.05 -21.55 -15.57
N ASP A 691 -32.09 -21.32 -14.66
CA ASP A 691 -30.82 -21.97 -14.36
C ASP A 691 -29.63 -21.66 -15.28
N GLN A 692 -28.58 -20.95 -14.84
CA GLN A 692 -27.68 -21.12 -13.68
C GLN A 692 -26.60 -22.20 -13.95
N ASP A 693 -25.35 -21.72 -13.85
CA ASP A 693 -24.10 -22.39 -13.50
C ASP A 693 -23.17 -23.09 -14.52
N VAL A 694 -21.88 -22.88 -14.19
CA VAL A 694 -20.62 -23.57 -14.56
C VAL A 694 -20.09 -23.30 -15.97
N GLY A 695 -18.87 -22.79 -16.21
CA GLY A 695 -17.65 -22.79 -15.40
C GLY A 695 -16.56 -23.62 -16.10
N THR A 696 -15.45 -22.97 -16.39
CA THR A 696 -14.07 -23.51 -16.58
C THR A 696 -13.63 -24.11 -17.93
N ASN A 697 -12.58 -23.44 -18.45
CA ASN A 697 -11.30 -23.93 -18.96
C ASN A 697 -11.23 -24.92 -20.13
N LEU A 698 -10.53 -24.49 -21.18
CA LEU A 698 -9.81 -25.40 -22.08
C LEU A 698 -8.47 -24.76 -22.50
N GLU A 699 -7.39 -25.30 -21.94
CA GLU A 699 -6.01 -25.17 -22.39
C GLU A 699 -5.60 -26.51 -23.04
N GLU A 700 -4.70 -26.41 -24.01
CA GLU A 700 -3.81 -27.44 -24.56
C GLU A 700 -4.37 -28.73 -25.21
N LEU A 701 -4.17 -28.84 -26.53
CA LEU A 701 -3.66 -30.06 -27.16
C LEU A 701 -2.66 -29.72 -28.29
N LYS A 702 -1.44 -30.27 -28.16
CA LYS A 702 -0.36 -30.32 -29.16
C LYS A 702 -0.34 -31.67 -29.90
N SER A 703 0.36 -31.65 -31.05
CA SER A 703 0.95 -32.76 -31.83
C SER A 703 0.06 -33.27 -32.99
N SER A 704 0.52 -33.54 -34.22
CA SER A 704 1.86 -33.89 -34.71
C SER A 704 1.94 -33.87 -36.27
N ALA A 705 2.98 -33.21 -36.81
CA ALA A 705 3.93 -33.66 -37.86
C ALA A 705 3.44 -33.93 -39.34
N ILE A 706 4.19 -33.77 -40.45
CA ILE A 706 5.54 -34.26 -40.86
C ILE A 706 5.97 -33.58 -42.22
N VAL A 707 7.24 -33.15 -42.31
CA VAL A 707 8.28 -33.17 -43.40
C VAL A 707 8.02 -32.60 -44.82
N GLY A 708 9.01 -31.83 -45.33
CA GLY A 708 9.38 -31.73 -46.75
C GLY A 708 10.31 -30.56 -47.13
N ASP A 709 11.59 -30.85 -47.37
CA ASP A 709 12.66 -29.99 -47.92
C ASP A 709 12.35 -29.39 -49.31
N ALA A 710 12.90 -28.20 -49.62
CA ALA A 710 13.84 -27.95 -50.73
C ALA A 710 13.94 -26.46 -51.13
N GLU A 711 15.16 -26.06 -51.48
CA GLU A 711 15.62 -24.73 -51.87
C GLU A 711 15.32 -24.33 -53.33
N GLN A 712 15.64 -23.05 -53.62
CA GLN A 712 16.01 -22.42 -54.90
C GLN A 712 14.96 -21.64 -55.73
N GLU A 713 15.10 -20.31 -55.58
CA GLU A 713 15.59 -19.36 -56.60
C GLU A 713 14.68 -18.91 -57.78
N VAL A 714 14.85 -17.61 -58.09
CA VAL A 714 14.63 -16.90 -59.36
C VAL A 714 13.38 -15.99 -59.51
N ILE A 715 13.65 -14.69 -59.30
CA ILE A 715 13.35 -13.51 -60.15
C ILE A 715 11.95 -13.38 -60.78
N ALA A 716 11.22 -12.32 -60.38
CA ALA A 716 10.51 -11.45 -61.33
C ALA A 716 10.19 -10.07 -60.71
N THR A 717 10.65 -9.05 -61.42
CA THR A 717 10.33 -7.63 -61.31
C THR A 717 8.86 -7.36 -61.67
N VAL A 718 8.28 -6.27 -61.15
CA VAL A 718 7.55 -5.24 -61.92
C VAL A 718 7.09 -4.11 -60.99
N SER A 719 7.15 -2.92 -61.57
CA SER A 719 7.11 -1.60 -60.97
C SER A 719 5.76 -0.91 -61.17
N THR A 720 5.57 0.19 -60.43
CA THR A 720 4.82 1.42 -60.77
C THR A 720 3.39 1.67 -60.23
N ASN A 721 3.26 2.93 -59.77
CA ASN A 721 2.09 3.79 -59.55
C ASN A 721 1.40 3.62 -58.18
N GLY A 722 1.44 4.55 -57.23
CA GLY A 722 1.52 6.01 -57.29
C GLY A 722 0.11 6.60 -57.24
N THR A 723 -0.29 7.24 -56.14
CA THR A 723 -1.30 8.34 -56.04
C THR A 723 -1.46 8.76 -54.57
N THR A 724 -0.99 9.98 -54.25
CA THR A 724 -1.42 10.82 -53.12
C THR A 724 -2.85 11.36 -53.38
N PRO A 725 -3.66 11.71 -52.36
CA PRO A 725 -3.64 13.12 -51.98
C PRO A 725 -3.83 13.44 -50.49
N ASN A 726 -3.24 14.58 -50.17
CA ASN A 726 -3.25 15.42 -48.99
C ASN A 726 -4.57 16.20 -48.90
N LEU A 727 -5.21 16.32 -47.73
CA LEU A 727 -6.19 17.38 -47.38
C LEU A 727 -6.39 17.47 -45.85
N ASP A 728 -5.72 18.43 -45.23
CA ASP A 728 -6.21 19.23 -44.06
C ASP A 728 -7.24 20.29 -44.57
N PRO A 729 -8.02 21.03 -43.74
CA PRO A 729 -7.68 21.50 -42.38
C PRO A 729 -8.82 21.57 -41.32
N ASP A 730 -8.38 21.82 -40.08
CA ASP A 730 -9.13 22.28 -38.89
C ASP A 730 -10.05 23.51 -39.11
N PRO A 731 -11.05 23.68 -38.21
CA PRO A 731 -11.52 25.00 -37.81
C PRO A 731 -11.31 25.30 -36.31
N LYS A 732 -10.90 26.55 -36.10
CA LYS A 732 -10.70 27.29 -34.84
C LYS A 732 -11.96 27.36 -33.97
N THR A 733 -11.80 27.19 -32.65
CA THR A 733 -12.02 28.22 -31.60
C THR A 733 -11.40 27.79 -30.29
#